data_AF-A0A1V6GV96-F1
#
_entry.id   AF-A0A1V6GV96-F1
#
_cell.length_a   1.000
_cell.length_b   1.000
_cell.length_c   1.000
_cell.angle_alpha   90.00
_cell.angle_beta   90.00
_cell.angle_gamma   90.00
#
_symmetry.space_group_name_H-M   'P 1'
#
loop_
_entity.id
_entity.type
_entity.pdbx_description
1 polymer ?
#
loop_
_entity_poly.entity_id
_entity_poly.type
_entity_poly.pdbx_seq_one_letter_code
_entity_poly.pdbx_strand_id
1 'polypeptide(L)'
;MRIREASVLFAAAAAAAVSSLSLRAGDLAVPADTTAVLEVSGEERIVAPLIEGTLRKEGPGHLVLDEADFPDGVARIREGTLLLVATNTPSAAALPAWVPQTAALWFDAATHVVTGTGTNGVAQWLDVRETQTAAPYLFPRAVQHGSDPVPLLGTADPTLHGQPYLDFGGFGSGRWLKWVNPDDTRLALATIRHVFIVFGRQPGFGFLLGDWDWTQAGNIGRKDFHIASIGLSANDCAYWEKNNTADTVQFGQTYRNGRRVWDPWLERPEAGYQLFAVATTGDAYASNFCNDHNFKAGLPGVSVDRQGGPRYCEVVIFTNVLTMAEQKAVSDYLTEKWLTRAPAAGRLESLSGTQVEALSDAGHTLRVDGVTGEGMLVKSGPGILHLAHDTDLFQGATRVDEGSVISTSHRFDRGLAVVEGGQELFAATGTVQRAALGDTGMVRKSGSGELTIESVDSAVARIDVSAGTLRLSPPLALTSAADRAVIPNSGFETHSAVTQNAGLWQTGLTPDGWQLITDGNGKGGITLDTANTPWVGQDAIPEGGSAVFFQYHGGIKTTVQIPRSGFYRLSFQAAARYDSSAYRQHDFGVWLGTRQVAVAKTYFPVFERFEFVTPRLTNGTYELRFQGIVSTVSRASVIDDVRLDFLEDGTFAEIANAGFEYSDHLGTASGTATYQFAPGNAGWTFDGPTNTSGITESIGWVAPRVSIARRTPEGRRCGFIKGSGRIGQTIAFPATGAVYRLAIQTASREGYENHTFRILLDGEPLLAYQQTQQTYFQPLEITLPPATNWTADLVFEGLDAVENKNRFSLIDAARVFRIGTGPLSNGSFETTTSLPDGDYSGYATLCENAGWIFEADAADRKPGISGRHAYFGLPYHGGRMAFLQGQAVIRQTVALPEAGTYALSFFAASRIAPWQGYTFEVCWAGRRIAMVPVDTGFYRRCRFRLPRVTAGGTAELLFRGLDSSSNGALLDDVTLERLDVCDTASLLPPTTEISVTDGARLELDFEGVLPVAGVTLGGAARSRLIDATTYPEFVAGTGALYSPAKGTLISVR
;
A
#
# COMPACT_ATOMS: atom_id res chain seq x y z
N MET A 1 -6.90 -23.69 -52.85
CA MET A 1 -5.60 -23.59 -52.16
C MET A 1 -5.78 -22.58 -51.03
N ARG A 2 -6.32 -23.07 -49.91
CA ARG A 2 -6.58 -22.36 -48.65
C ARG A 2 -5.57 -22.88 -47.63
N ILE A 3 -5.39 -22.15 -46.52
CA ILE A 3 -4.53 -22.42 -45.35
C ILE A 3 -3.18 -21.69 -45.43
N ARG A 4 -3.17 -20.42 -45.00
CA ARG A 4 -2.04 -19.68 -44.39
C ARG A 4 -2.55 -18.27 -43.99
N GLU A 5 -3.46 -18.19 -43.02
CA GLU A 5 -3.89 -16.89 -42.47
C GLU A 5 -4.60 -16.96 -41.09
N ALA A 6 -4.39 -18.04 -40.31
CA ALA A 6 -5.09 -18.26 -39.03
C ALA A 6 -4.19 -18.24 -37.78
N SER A 7 -2.91 -17.84 -37.87
CA SER A 7 -1.93 -18.05 -36.80
C SER A 7 -1.30 -16.78 -36.21
N VAL A 8 -1.74 -15.58 -36.63
CA VAL A 8 -1.25 -14.29 -36.10
C VAL A 8 -2.33 -13.53 -35.32
N LEU A 9 -3.54 -14.09 -35.21
CA LEU A 9 -4.71 -13.43 -34.61
C LEU A 9 -4.97 -13.77 -33.12
N PHE A 10 -4.13 -14.58 -32.47
CA PHE A 10 -4.35 -14.98 -31.06
C PHE A 10 -3.33 -14.42 -30.04
N ALA A 11 -2.24 -13.78 -30.48
CA ALA A 11 -1.25 -13.18 -29.57
C ALA A 11 -1.43 -11.68 -29.33
N ALA A 12 -2.30 -11.01 -30.10
CA ALA A 12 -2.55 -9.56 -30.01
C ALA A 12 -3.82 -9.19 -29.22
N ALA A 13 -4.55 -10.19 -28.69
CA ALA A 13 -5.82 -9.98 -27.96
C ALA A 13 -5.67 -9.93 -26.43
N ALA A 14 -4.46 -10.08 -25.87
CA ALA A 14 -4.23 -10.11 -24.42
C ALA A 14 -3.72 -8.78 -23.82
N ALA A 15 -3.45 -7.76 -24.65
CA ALA A 15 -2.98 -6.44 -24.19
C ALA A 15 -4.02 -5.32 -24.33
N ALA A 16 -5.18 -5.61 -24.93
CA ALA A 16 -6.26 -4.63 -25.15
C ALA A 16 -7.58 -5.19 -24.59
N ALA A 17 -7.75 -5.11 -23.26
CA ALA A 17 -9.02 -5.32 -22.57
C ALA A 17 -8.93 -4.84 -21.11
N VAL A 18 -8.80 -3.53 -20.87
CA VAL A 18 -9.07 -2.95 -19.54
C VAL A 18 -9.74 -1.58 -19.70
N SER A 19 -10.89 -1.58 -20.35
CA SER A 19 -11.87 -0.49 -20.29
C SER A 19 -13.26 -1.10 -20.42
N SER A 20 -14.08 -0.91 -19.39
CA SER A 20 -15.42 -1.51 -19.24
C SER A 20 -15.53 -2.99 -19.68
N LEU A 21 -14.90 -3.91 -18.95
CA LEU A 21 -15.40 -5.27 -19.08
C LEU A 21 -16.81 -5.32 -18.50
N SER A 22 -17.81 -5.66 -19.33
CA SER A 22 -18.82 -6.62 -18.85
C SER A 22 -18.07 -7.93 -18.60
N LEU A 23 -17.43 -8.02 -17.43
CA LEU A 23 -16.67 -9.19 -17.02
C LEU A 23 -17.70 -10.32 -16.93
N ARG A 24 -17.48 -11.39 -17.69
CA ARG A 24 -18.19 -12.64 -17.39
C ARG A 24 -17.87 -12.97 -15.93
N ALA A 25 -18.89 -13.31 -15.15
CA ALA A 25 -18.74 -13.73 -13.77
C ALA A 25 -17.61 -14.78 -13.67
N GLY A 26 -16.44 -14.39 -13.14
CA GLY A 26 -15.28 -15.27 -12.97
C GLY A 26 -13.86 -14.66 -13.01
N ASP A 27 -13.58 -13.57 -13.76
CA ASP A 27 -12.18 -13.24 -14.15
C ASP A 27 -11.67 -11.83 -13.79
N LEU A 28 -12.07 -11.21 -12.67
CA LEU A 28 -11.53 -9.90 -12.30
C LEU A 28 -10.07 -10.01 -11.81
N ALA A 29 -9.13 -9.47 -12.59
CA ALA A 29 -7.74 -9.28 -12.19
C ALA A 29 -7.36 -7.79 -12.25
N VAL A 30 -6.81 -7.25 -11.17
CA VAL A 30 -6.31 -5.87 -11.07
C VAL A 30 -4.79 -5.91 -10.94
N PRO A 31 -4.01 -5.64 -12.00
CA PRO A 31 -2.55 -5.69 -11.97
C PRO A 31 -1.93 -4.71 -10.98
N ALA A 32 -0.74 -5.04 -10.46
CA ALA A 32 0.04 -4.13 -9.64
C ALA A 32 0.21 -2.75 -10.32
N ASP A 33 0.20 -1.70 -9.50
CA ASP A 33 0.27 -0.30 -9.93
C ASP A 33 -0.84 0.21 -10.86
N THR A 34 -1.88 -0.58 -11.11
CA THR A 34 -3.06 -0.14 -11.85
C THR A 34 -4.21 0.18 -10.90
N THR A 35 -5.21 0.90 -11.40
CA THR A 35 -6.48 1.10 -10.70
C THR A 35 -7.62 0.64 -11.58
N ALA A 36 -8.40 -0.33 -11.12
CA ALA A 36 -9.68 -0.69 -11.71
C ALA A 36 -10.81 0.06 -10.99
N VAL A 37 -11.78 0.59 -11.72
CA VAL A 37 -12.97 1.22 -11.14
C VAL A 37 -14.20 0.40 -11.50
N LEU A 38 -15.01 0.04 -10.51
CA LEU A 38 -16.30 -0.61 -10.69
C LEU A 38 -17.40 0.29 -10.15
N GLU A 39 -18.27 0.78 -11.05
CA GLU A 39 -19.48 1.51 -10.68
C GLU A 39 -20.65 0.53 -10.55
N VAL A 40 -21.10 0.31 -9.32
CA VAL A 40 -22.10 -0.71 -8.98
C VAL A 40 -23.37 -0.02 -8.52
N SER A 41 -24.46 -0.18 -9.27
CA SER A 41 -25.78 0.41 -8.94
C SER A 41 -26.75 -0.58 -8.28
N GLY A 42 -26.53 -1.89 -8.45
CA GLY A 42 -27.31 -2.99 -7.87
C GLY A 42 -26.43 -3.94 -7.06
N GLU A 43 -26.68 -5.25 -7.12
CA GLU A 43 -25.74 -6.25 -6.59
C GLU A 43 -24.90 -6.83 -7.73
N GLU A 44 -23.58 -6.89 -7.56
CA GLU A 44 -22.65 -7.54 -8.48
C GLU A 44 -21.76 -8.50 -7.70
N ARG A 45 -21.59 -9.73 -8.19
CA ARG A 45 -20.85 -10.80 -7.51
C ARG A 45 -19.71 -11.32 -8.37
N ILE A 46 -18.52 -11.36 -7.80
CA ILE A 46 -17.27 -11.76 -8.44
C ILE A 46 -16.60 -12.85 -7.61
N VAL A 47 -16.23 -13.94 -8.26
CA VAL A 47 -15.62 -15.10 -7.61
C VAL A 47 -14.11 -15.09 -7.83
N ALA A 48 -13.36 -15.30 -6.75
CA ALA A 48 -11.91 -15.40 -6.68
C ALA A 48 -11.13 -14.30 -7.42
N PRO A 49 -11.49 -13.00 -7.29
CA PRO A 49 -10.74 -11.93 -7.94
C PRO A 49 -9.31 -11.85 -7.41
N LEU A 50 -8.35 -11.50 -8.28
CA LEU A 50 -6.97 -11.19 -7.90
C LEU A 50 -6.75 -9.69 -7.96
N ILE A 51 -6.36 -9.09 -6.83
CA ILE A 51 -6.13 -7.64 -6.75
C ILE A 51 -4.71 -7.40 -6.26
N GLU A 52 -3.81 -7.05 -7.18
CA GLU A 52 -2.45 -6.60 -6.87
C GLU A 52 -2.33 -5.08 -6.91
N GLY A 53 -3.21 -4.41 -7.67
CA GLY A 53 -3.31 -2.96 -7.73
C GLY A 53 -4.39 -2.39 -6.82
N THR A 54 -5.07 -1.34 -7.28
CA THR A 54 -6.17 -0.70 -6.56
C THR A 54 -7.51 -1.03 -7.21
N LEU A 55 -8.44 -1.63 -6.49
CA LEU A 55 -9.84 -1.72 -6.90
C LEU A 55 -10.62 -0.56 -6.26
N ARG A 56 -11.22 0.31 -7.06
CA ARG A 56 -12.10 1.38 -6.60
C ARG A 56 -13.54 0.99 -6.84
N LYS A 57 -14.32 0.87 -5.78
CA LYS A 57 -15.75 0.62 -5.84
C LYS A 57 -16.52 1.94 -5.71
N GLU A 58 -17.37 2.23 -6.69
CA GLU A 58 -18.25 3.41 -6.77
C GLU A 58 -19.71 2.97 -6.98
N GLY A 59 -20.64 3.91 -6.90
CA GLY A 59 -22.06 3.64 -6.98
C GLY A 59 -22.67 3.09 -5.67
N PRO A 60 -23.98 3.27 -5.47
CA PRO A 60 -24.66 2.96 -4.22
C PRO A 60 -24.87 1.45 -3.97
N GLY A 61 -24.59 0.60 -4.95
CA GLY A 61 -24.87 -0.85 -4.93
C GLY A 61 -23.99 -1.69 -4.00
N HIS A 62 -24.12 -3.00 -4.08
CA HIS A 62 -23.39 -4.02 -3.32
C HIS A 62 -22.42 -4.79 -4.25
N LEU A 63 -21.11 -4.65 -4.02
CA LEU A 63 -20.11 -5.49 -4.67
C LEU A 63 -19.75 -6.67 -3.77
N VAL A 64 -19.95 -7.90 -4.22
CA VAL A 64 -19.66 -9.13 -3.49
C VAL A 64 -18.42 -9.78 -4.10
N LEU A 65 -17.38 -9.99 -3.29
CA LEU A 65 -16.16 -10.68 -3.69
C LEU A 65 -16.03 -11.98 -2.89
N ASP A 66 -16.19 -13.11 -3.57
CA ASP A 66 -16.01 -14.44 -2.97
C ASP A 66 -14.56 -14.86 -3.06
N GLU A 67 -14.00 -15.37 -1.96
CA GLU A 67 -12.64 -15.93 -1.91
C GLU A 67 -11.60 -14.98 -2.54
N ALA A 68 -11.79 -13.70 -2.28
CA ALA A 68 -11.01 -12.61 -2.85
C ALA A 68 -9.56 -12.67 -2.36
N ASP A 69 -8.61 -12.48 -3.28
CA ASP A 69 -7.18 -12.51 -2.97
C ASP A 69 -6.52 -11.18 -3.33
N PHE A 70 -6.08 -10.43 -2.31
CA PHE A 70 -5.31 -9.20 -2.53
C PHE A 70 -3.93 -9.35 -1.88
N PRO A 71 -2.97 -9.97 -2.58
CA PRO A 71 -1.65 -10.26 -2.01
C PRO A 71 -0.95 -8.99 -1.53
N ASP A 72 -1.13 -7.89 -2.27
CA ASP A 72 -0.60 -6.54 -2.02
C ASP A 72 -1.58 -5.42 -2.44
N GLY A 73 -2.80 -5.79 -2.85
CA GLY A 73 -3.77 -4.84 -3.40
C GLY A 73 -4.58 -4.08 -2.36
N VAL A 74 -5.18 -3.00 -2.83
CA VAL A 74 -6.05 -2.12 -2.04
C VAL A 74 -7.45 -2.09 -2.65
N ALA A 75 -8.49 -2.32 -1.85
CA ALA A 75 -9.86 -1.99 -2.23
C ALA A 75 -10.27 -0.66 -1.60
N ARG A 76 -10.65 0.32 -2.44
CA ARG A 76 -11.12 1.65 -2.06
C ARG A 76 -12.62 1.75 -2.27
N ILE A 77 -13.39 1.80 -1.20
CA ILE A 77 -14.84 1.92 -1.23
C ILE A 77 -15.19 3.40 -1.14
N ARG A 78 -15.74 3.95 -2.22
CA ARG A 78 -16.11 5.37 -2.32
C ARG A 78 -17.59 5.61 -2.09
N GLU A 79 -18.44 4.66 -2.48
CA GLU A 79 -19.89 4.68 -2.30
C GLU A 79 -20.41 3.27 -2.01
N GLY A 80 -21.59 3.14 -1.39
CA GLY A 80 -22.30 1.87 -1.14
C GLY A 80 -21.52 0.81 -0.33
N THR A 81 -21.77 -0.47 -0.63
CA THR A 81 -21.22 -1.62 0.13
C THR A 81 -20.22 -2.47 -0.68
N LEU A 82 -19.20 -3.00 0.00
CA LEU A 82 -18.35 -4.12 -0.42
C LEU A 82 -18.54 -5.29 0.55
N LEU A 83 -18.91 -6.47 0.07
CA LEU A 83 -19.00 -7.70 0.85
C LEU A 83 -17.86 -8.65 0.47
N LEU A 84 -17.02 -8.98 1.45
CA LEU A 84 -16.00 -10.02 1.34
C LEU A 84 -16.54 -11.32 1.93
N VAL A 85 -16.46 -12.40 1.16
CA VAL A 85 -16.98 -13.71 1.55
C VAL A 85 -15.85 -14.72 1.63
N ALA A 86 -15.70 -15.36 2.80
CA ALA A 86 -14.85 -16.53 3.00
C ALA A 86 -15.72 -17.69 3.53
N THR A 87 -16.18 -18.56 2.63
CA THR A 87 -17.15 -19.63 2.93
C THR A 87 -16.62 -20.99 2.51
N ASN A 88 -17.21 -22.06 3.04
CA ASN A 88 -16.92 -23.43 2.62
C ASN A 88 -17.46 -23.72 1.20
N THR A 89 -16.97 -23.07 0.15
CA THR A 89 -16.93 -23.62 -1.22
C THR A 89 -16.15 -22.68 -2.14
N PRO A 90 -15.03 -23.16 -2.69
CA PRO A 90 -15.13 -23.74 -4.03
C PRO A 90 -14.80 -25.24 -4.02
N SER A 91 -15.32 -25.94 -5.04
CA SER A 91 -14.75 -27.21 -5.51
C SER A 91 -13.23 -27.12 -5.52
N ALA A 92 -12.53 -28.18 -5.11
CA ALA A 92 -11.09 -28.20 -5.15
C ALA A 92 -10.56 -27.62 -6.47
N ALA A 93 -9.64 -26.65 -6.42
CA ALA A 93 -9.12 -25.93 -7.56
C ALA A 93 -8.61 -26.96 -8.56
N ALA A 94 -9.43 -27.20 -9.58
CA ALA A 94 -9.12 -28.19 -10.58
C ALA A 94 -7.95 -27.66 -11.38
N LEU A 95 -7.01 -28.56 -11.71
CA LEU A 95 -5.99 -28.26 -12.71
C LEU A 95 -6.67 -27.65 -13.94
N PRO A 96 -6.28 -26.43 -14.37
CA PRO A 96 -6.90 -25.82 -15.53
C PRO A 96 -6.66 -26.68 -16.78
N ALA A 97 -7.73 -26.96 -17.53
CA ALA A 97 -7.69 -27.91 -18.66
C ALA A 97 -6.70 -27.55 -19.78
N TRP A 98 -6.29 -26.28 -19.84
CA TRP A 98 -5.31 -25.79 -20.79
C TRP A 98 -3.85 -26.08 -20.37
N VAL A 99 -3.56 -26.27 -19.07
CA VAL A 99 -2.19 -26.48 -18.57
C VAL A 99 -1.50 -27.69 -19.20
N PRO A 100 -2.13 -28.89 -19.30
CA PRO A 100 -1.50 -30.04 -19.97
C PRO A 100 -1.13 -29.76 -21.44
N GLN A 101 -1.82 -28.83 -22.10
CA GLN A 101 -1.67 -28.55 -23.52
C GLN A 101 -0.57 -27.51 -23.80
N THR A 102 -0.29 -26.61 -22.85
CA THR A 102 0.62 -25.47 -23.07
C THR A 102 1.89 -25.52 -22.23
N ALA A 103 1.93 -26.28 -21.14
CA ALA A 103 3.14 -26.41 -20.32
C ALA A 103 4.30 -26.98 -21.16
N ALA A 104 5.45 -26.30 -21.13
CA ALA A 104 6.66 -26.79 -21.78
C ALA A 104 7.27 -27.96 -20.99
N LEU A 105 7.27 -27.85 -19.66
CA LEU A 105 7.70 -28.88 -18.72
C LEU A 105 6.75 -28.90 -17.52
N TRP A 106 6.39 -30.09 -17.05
CA TRP A 106 5.56 -30.23 -15.85
C TRP A 106 5.93 -31.48 -15.06
N PHE A 107 6.42 -31.28 -13.83
CA PHE A 107 6.91 -32.34 -12.95
C PHE A 107 6.25 -32.28 -11.57
N ASP A 108 5.84 -33.42 -11.03
CA ASP A 108 5.14 -33.55 -9.74
C ASP A 108 5.82 -34.63 -8.90
N ALA A 109 6.19 -34.35 -7.64
CA ALA A 109 6.88 -35.30 -6.78
C ALA A 109 5.98 -36.46 -6.32
N ALA A 110 4.66 -36.31 -6.39
CA ALA A 110 3.68 -37.33 -6.02
C ALA A 110 3.47 -38.39 -7.11
N THR A 111 3.96 -38.18 -8.33
CA THR A 111 3.78 -39.11 -9.44
C THR A 111 4.97 -39.09 -10.41
N HIS A 112 5.11 -40.10 -11.26
CA HIS A 112 6.12 -40.10 -12.34
C HIS A 112 7.60 -39.90 -11.87
N VAL A 113 7.90 -40.28 -10.63
CA VAL A 113 9.26 -40.34 -10.07
C VAL A 113 9.80 -41.76 -10.21
N VAL A 114 10.96 -41.92 -10.87
CA VAL A 114 11.63 -43.21 -11.04
C VAL A 114 12.86 -43.27 -10.14
N THR A 115 12.82 -44.16 -9.15
CA THR A 115 13.95 -44.38 -8.24
C THR A 115 14.85 -45.53 -8.71
N GLY A 116 16.14 -45.46 -8.37
CA GLY A 116 17.07 -46.56 -8.62
C GLY A 116 16.73 -47.81 -7.80
N THR A 117 17.00 -49.00 -8.35
CA THR A 117 16.71 -50.29 -7.69
C THR A 117 17.32 -50.37 -6.29
N GLY A 118 16.49 -50.43 -5.25
CA GLY A 118 16.92 -50.58 -3.85
C GLY A 118 17.39 -49.29 -3.15
N THR A 119 17.15 -48.10 -3.73
CA THR A 119 17.45 -46.81 -3.08
C THR A 119 16.28 -45.84 -3.26
N ASN A 120 16.13 -44.85 -2.36
CA ASN A 120 15.19 -43.72 -2.57
C ASN A 120 15.78 -42.64 -3.49
N GLY A 121 16.92 -42.91 -4.16
CA GLY A 121 17.55 -41.97 -5.09
C GLY A 121 16.78 -41.88 -6.39
N VAL A 122 16.40 -40.66 -6.78
CA VAL A 122 15.61 -40.39 -7.97
C VAL A 122 16.52 -40.35 -9.20
N ALA A 123 16.44 -41.40 -10.03
CA ALA A 123 17.21 -41.48 -11.27
C ALA A 123 16.58 -40.65 -12.39
N GLN A 124 15.24 -40.59 -12.41
CA GLN A 124 14.48 -39.81 -13.38
C GLN A 124 13.23 -39.22 -12.73
N TRP A 125 12.87 -38.02 -13.17
CA TRP A 125 11.60 -37.37 -12.89
C TRP A 125 10.97 -37.06 -14.25
N LEU A 126 9.85 -37.72 -14.54
CA LEU A 126 9.22 -37.66 -15.85
C LEU A 126 8.13 -36.59 -15.85
N ASP A 127 7.88 -36.00 -17.03
CA ASP A 127 6.76 -35.09 -17.19
C ASP A 127 5.45 -35.80 -16.86
N VAL A 128 4.56 -35.16 -16.10
CA VAL A 128 3.33 -35.80 -15.58
C VAL A 128 2.33 -36.20 -16.67
N ARG A 129 2.49 -35.67 -17.89
CA ARG A 129 1.68 -36.03 -19.05
C ARG A 129 2.10 -37.37 -19.65
N GLU A 130 3.21 -37.92 -19.22
CA GLU A 130 3.61 -39.26 -19.58
C GLU A 130 2.56 -40.27 -19.11
N THR A 131 2.29 -41.30 -19.93
CA THR A 131 1.26 -42.30 -19.61
C THR A 131 1.85 -43.55 -18.97
N GLN A 132 3.16 -43.75 -19.10
CA GLN A 132 3.90 -44.88 -18.54
C GLN A 132 5.33 -44.46 -18.14
N THR A 133 5.87 -45.05 -17.07
CA THR A 133 7.22 -44.73 -16.60
C THR A 133 8.34 -45.48 -17.35
N ALA A 134 7.99 -46.38 -18.27
CA ALA A 134 8.91 -47.16 -19.09
C ALA A 134 9.08 -46.55 -20.50
N ALA A 135 10.28 -46.70 -21.07
CA ALA A 135 10.58 -46.26 -22.43
C ALA A 135 9.78 -47.05 -23.50
N PRO A 136 9.47 -46.46 -24.69
CA PRO A 136 9.86 -45.12 -25.13
C PRO A 136 8.97 -44.02 -24.54
N TYR A 137 9.61 -42.90 -24.23
CA TYR A 137 8.96 -41.74 -23.62
C TYR A 137 8.48 -40.74 -24.67
N LEU A 138 7.43 -39.98 -24.34
CA LEU A 138 6.83 -39.00 -25.24
C LEU A 138 7.20 -37.57 -24.90
N PHE A 139 7.53 -37.30 -23.64
CA PHE A 139 7.82 -35.96 -23.13
C PHE A 139 9.26 -35.83 -22.63
N PRO A 140 9.76 -34.59 -22.47
CA PRO A 140 11.03 -34.34 -21.82
C PRO A 140 11.08 -34.88 -20.38
N ARG A 141 12.30 -35.06 -19.87
CA ARG A 141 12.56 -35.65 -18.56
C ARG A 141 13.66 -34.90 -17.83
N ALA A 142 13.61 -34.88 -16.51
CA ALA A 142 14.76 -34.54 -15.68
C ALA A 142 15.46 -35.83 -15.23
N VAL A 143 16.76 -35.97 -15.50
CA VAL A 143 17.49 -37.24 -15.29
C VAL A 143 18.83 -37.00 -14.61
N GLN A 144 19.37 -38.05 -14.00
CA GLN A 144 20.72 -38.05 -13.44
C GLN A 144 21.78 -37.74 -14.51
N HIS A 145 22.79 -36.93 -14.15
CA HIS A 145 23.96 -36.70 -14.99
C HIS A 145 25.10 -37.65 -14.59
N GLY A 146 25.40 -38.65 -15.44
CA GLY A 146 26.47 -39.60 -15.17
C GLY A 146 26.27 -40.35 -13.86
N SER A 147 27.26 -40.28 -12.97
CA SER A 147 27.21 -40.88 -11.62
C SER A 147 27.03 -39.83 -10.51
N ASP A 148 26.52 -38.64 -10.85
CA ASP A 148 26.38 -37.54 -9.89
C ASP A 148 25.34 -37.89 -8.81
N PRO A 149 25.48 -37.33 -7.59
CA PRO A 149 24.47 -37.50 -6.55
C PRO A 149 23.08 -37.10 -7.06
N VAL A 150 22.07 -37.88 -6.67
CA VAL A 150 20.67 -37.65 -7.06
C VAL A 150 19.84 -37.14 -5.88
N PRO A 151 18.75 -36.40 -6.12
CA PRO A 151 17.79 -36.08 -5.07
C PRO A 151 17.18 -37.37 -4.48
N LEU A 152 16.75 -37.29 -3.22
CA LEU A 152 16.07 -38.39 -2.53
C LEU A 152 14.57 -38.15 -2.51
N LEU A 153 13.77 -39.19 -2.74
CA LEU A 153 12.33 -39.13 -2.55
C LEU A 153 12.00 -39.17 -1.06
N GLY A 154 11.50 -38.05 -0.53
CA GLY A 154 10.97 -37.92 0.82
C GLY A 154 9.55 -38.46 0.92
N THR A 155 9.21 -39.07 2.06
CA THR A 155 7.87 -39.59 2.34
C THR A 155 6.92 -38.48 2.83
N ALA A 156 5.62 -38.78 2.88
CA ALA A 156 4.51 -37.92 3.30
C ALA A 156 4.86 -36.88 4.40
N ASP A 157 4.68 -35.60 4.06
CA ASP A 157 4.84 -34.47 4.99
C ASP A 157 3.47 -33.90 5.38
N PRO A 158 3.07 -33.85 6.67
CA PRO A 158 1.77 -33.30 7.09
C PRO A 158 1.56 -31.84 6.69
N THR A 159 2.64 -31.07 6.51
CA THR A 159 2.56 -29.67 6.05
C THR A 159 2.30 -29.55 4.55
N LEU A 160 2.44 -30.65 3.81
CA LEU A 160 2.09 -30.81 2.39
C LEU A 160 0.86 -31.71 2.20
N HIS A 161 -0.07 -31.72 3.17
CA HIS A 161 -1.25 -32.60 3.18
C HIS A 161 -0.92 -34.10 3.04
N GLY A 162 0.26 -34.52 3.49
CA GLY A 162 0.74 -35.89 3.38
C GLY A 162 1.35 -36.26 2.03
N GLN A 163 1.60 -35.29 1.14
CA GLN A 163 2.25 -35.53 -0.15
C GLN A 163 3.79 -35.69 -0.02
N PRO A 164 4.46 -36.40 -0.95
CA PRO A 164 5.91 -36.56 -0.98
C PRO A 164 6.64 -35.38 -1.64
N TYR A 165 7.97 -35.34 -1.52
CA TYR A 165 8.83 -34.29 -2.10
C TYR A 165 10.19 -34.84 -2.54
N LEU A 166 10.91 -34.14 -3.43
CA LEU A 166 12.28 -34.44 -3.83
C LEU A 166 13.28 -33.61 -3.03
N ASP A 167 14.14 -34.25 -2.24
CA ASP A 167 15.16 -33.62 -1.41
C ASP A 167 16.52 -33.52 -2.13
N PHE A 168 16.84 -32.34 -2.64
CA PHE A 168 18.14 -32.04 -3.26
C PHE A 168 19.26 -31.80 -2.23
N GLY A 169 19.04 -32.10 -0.94
CA GLY A 169 20.00 -31.88 0.13
C GLY A 169 20.29 -30.40 0.37
N GLY A 170 21.25 -30.08 1.24
CA GLY A 170 21.70 -28.70 1.42
C GLY A 170 22.49 -28.16 0.22
N PHE A 171 22.76 -26.85 0.21
CA PHE A 171 23.64 -26.26 -0.79
C PHE A 171 25.03 -26.91 -0.75
N GLY A 172 25.56 -27.28 -1.92
CA GLY A 172 26.81 -28.02 -2.06
C GLY A 172 26.66 -29.54 -1.88
N SER A 173 25.45 -30.08 -1.86
CA SER A 173 25.21 -31.53 -1.71
C SER A 173 25.66 -32.37 -2.91
N GLY A 174 25.90 -31.73 -4.06
CA GLY A 174 26.15 -32.43 -5.32
C GLY A 174 24.88 -32.92 -6.03
N ARG A 175 23.68 -32.70 -5.47
CA ARG A 175 22.42 -33.27 -6.00
C ARG A 175 21.73 -32.31 -6.95
N TRP A 176 21.49 -32.75 -8.18
CA TRP A 176 20.83 -31.98 -9.24
C TRP A 176 20.28 -32.91 -10.33
N LEU A 177 19.46 -32.38 -11.24
CA LEU A 177 18.95 -33.14 -12.41
C LEU A 177 19.06 -32.30 -13.69
N LYS A 178 19.53 -32.91 -14.78
CA LYS A 178 19.59 -32.28 -16.11
C LYS A 178 18.32 -32.55 -16.92
N TRP A 179 17.95 -31.67 -17.83
CA TRP A 179 16.83 -31.90 -18.72
C TRP A 179 17.25 -32.56 -20.03
N VAL A 180 16.45 -33.52 -20.49
CA VAL A 180 16.64 -34.23 -21.76
C VAL A 180 15.34 -34.31 -22.54
N ASN A 181 15.46 -34.30 -23.87
CA ASN A 181 14.38 -34.59 -24.80
C ASN A 181 13.99 -36.09 -24.74
N PRO A 182 12.85 -36.47 -25.36
CA PRO A 182 12.45 -37.87 -25.49
C PRO A 182 13.54 -38.82 -25.98
N ASP A 183 14.42 -38.34 -26.87
CA ASP A 183 15.54 -39.06 -27.49
C ASP A 183 16.87 -39.00 -26.69
N ASP A 184 16.82 -38.61 -25.42
CA ASP A 184 17.96 -38.44 -24.49
C ASP A 184 18.98 -37.35 -24.88
N THR A 185 18.70 -36.54 -25.91
CA THR A 185 19.50 -35.35 -26.21
C THR A 185 19.24 -34.24 -25.18
N ARG A 186 20.22 -33.34 -24.97
CA ARG A 186 20.06 -32.21 -24.04
C ARG A 186 18.86 -31.35 -24.43
N LEU A 187 17.98 -31.10 -23.47
CA LEU A 187 16.94 -30.07 -23.58
C LEU A 187 17.42 -28.81 -22.88
N ALA A 188 17.33 -27.69 -23.58
CA ALA A 188 17.42 -26.38 -22.97
C ALA A 188 16.29 -25.50 -23.51
N LEU A 189 15.51 -24.92 -22.59
CA LEU A 189 14.47 -23.97 -22.95
C LEU A 189 15.11 -22.59 -23.03
N ALA A 190 14.99 -21.93 -24.18
CA ALA A 190 15.58 -20.62 -24.43
C ALA A 190 14.56 -19.47 -24.41
N THR A 191 13.28 -19.78 -24.22
CA THR A 191 12.16 -18.85 -24.30
C THR A 191 11.23 -19.02 -23.09
N ILE A 192 11.79 -19.27 -21.90
CA ILE A 192 11.00 -19.40 -20.67
C ILE A 192 10.32 -18.05 -20.40
N ARG A 193 9.01 -18.08 -20.19
CA ARG A 193 8.18 -16.90 -19.89
C ARG A 193 7.53 -16.95 -18.51
N HIS A 194 7.13 -18.15 -18.06
CA HIS A 194 6.63 -18.35 -16.70
C HIS A 194 7.18 -19.61 -16.06
N VAL A 195 7.46 -19.52 -14.76
CA VAL A 195 7.93 -20.64 -13.92
C VAL A 195 7.10 -20.65 -12.65
N PHE A 196 6.61 -21.83 -12.26
CA PHE A 196 5.96 -22.08 -10.97
C PHE A 196 6.68 -23.25 -10.30
N ILE A 197 7.11 -23.07 -9.05
CA ILE A 197 7.81 -24.09 -8.26
C ILE A 197 7.24 -24.07 -6.85
N VAL A 198 6.66 -25.18 -6.39
CA VAL A 198 6.40 -25.39 -4.97
C VAL A 198 7.64 -26.03 -4.36
N PHE A 199 8.31 -25.32 -3.45
CA PHE A 199 9.54 -25.81 -2.81
C PHE A 199 9.64 -25.48 -1.32
N GLY A 200 10.49 -26.23 -0.62
CA GLY A 200 10.83 -26.02 0.77
C GLY A 200 12.30 -25.65 0.99
N ARG A 201 12.57 -24.73 1.94
CA ARG A 201 13.93 -24.26 2.30
C ARG A 201 14.56 -25.00 3.49
N GLN A 202 13.96 -26.09 3.99
CA GLN A 202 14.37 -26.73 5.25
C GLN A 202 15.85 -27.19 5.29
N PRO A 203 16.42 -27.81 4.24
CA PRO A 203 17.85 -28.19 4.23
C PRO A 203 18.80 -27.04 3.84
N GLY A 204 18.25 -25.91 3.38
CA GLY A 204 18.98 -24.77 2.83
C GLY A 204 18.23 -24.14 1.64
N PHE A 205 18.72 -23.00 1.16
CA PHE A 205 18.35 -22.46 -0.15
C PHE A 205 19.44 -22.81 -1.18
N GLY A 206 19.14 -22.64 -2.46
CA GLY A 206 20.04 -22.98 -3.57
C GLY A 206 19.46 -22.52 -4.91
N PHE A 207 20.17 -22.82 -6.00
CA PHE A 207 19.67 -22.50 -7.33
C PHE A 207 18.37 -23.24 -7.59
N LEU A 208 17.35 -22.57 -8.13
CA LEU A 208 16.10 -23.24 -8.48
C LEU A 208 16.20 -23.82 -9.90
N LEU A 209 16.60 -22.96 -10.84
CA LEU A 209 16.88 -23.28 -12.22
C LEU A 209 18.31 -22.84 -12.56
N GLY A 210 18.93 -23.51 -13.51
CA GLY A 210 20.22 -23.11 -14.05
C GLY A 210 20.50 -23.66 -15.44
N ASP A 211 21.74 -23.49 -15.89
CA ASP A 211 22.20 -23.96 -17.19
C ASP A 211 23.35 -24.95 -17.04
N TRP A 212 23.25 -26.07 -17.76
CA TRP A 212 24.34 -27.00 -17.90
C TRP A 212 24.59 -27.32 -19.38
N ASP A 213 25.61 -26.70 -19.98
CA ASP A 213 26.13 -27.07 -21.29
C ASP A 213 27.23 -28.12 -21.14
N TRP A 214 26.83 -29.39 -21.21
CA TRP A 214 27.69 -30.57 -21.21
C TRP A 214 28.74 -30.64 -22.35
N THR A 215 28.72 -29.72 -23.32
CA THR A 215 29.72 -29.67 -24.41
C THR A 215 30.90 -28.75 -24.10
N GLN A 216 30.82 -27.96 -23.03
CA GLN A 216 31.83 -26.96 -22.66
C GLN A 216 32.34 -27.18 -21.25
N ALA A 217 33.66 -27.09 -21.05
CA ALA A 217 34.27 -27.16 -19.72
C ALA A 217 34.38 -25.77 -19.09
N GLY A 218 34.11 -25.67 -17.79
CA GLY A 218 34.29 -24.45 -17.00
C GLY A 218 33.01 -23.60 -16.86
N ASN A 219 33.17 -22.43 -16.26
CA ASN A 219 32.09 -21.57 -15.78
C ASN A 219 31.38 -20.74 -16.88
N ILE A 220 30.80 -21.41 -17.88
CA ILE A 220 30.36 -20.77 -19.15
C ILE A 220 28.84 -20.85 -19.37
N GLY A 221 28.09 -21.55 -18.51
CA GLY A 221 26.63 -21.60 -18.64
C GLY A 221 25.98 -20.22 -18.47
N ARG A 222 24.75 -20.07 -18.95
CA ARG A 222 23.95 -18.86 -18.74
C ARG A 222 23.54 -18.71 -17.27
N LYS A 223 23.39 -17.45 -16.84
CA LYS A 223 23.11 -17.06 -15.45
C LYS A 223 21.69 -16.50 -15.28
N ASP A 224 20.78 -16.82 -16.19
CA ASP A 224 19.49 -16.13 -16.29
C ASP A 224 18.69 -16.15 -14.97
N PHE A 225 18.75 -17.26 -14.22
CA PHE A 225 18.10 -17.44 -12.91
C PHE A 225 19.09 -17.48 -11.72
N HIS A 226 20.17 -16.70 -11.78
CA HIS A 226 21.24 -16.75 -10.77
C HIS A 226 20.81 -16.09 -9.44
N ILE A 227 21.01 -16.78 -8.30
CA ILE A 227 20.64 -16.29 -6.96
C ILE A 227 21.72 -15.40 -6.33
N ALA A 228 21.35 -14.50 -5.40
CA ALA A 228 22.27 -13.54 -4.79
C ALA A 228 23.29 -14.19 -3.84
N SER A 229 24.45 -14.63 -4.36
CA SER A 229 25.50 -15.28 -3.57
C SER A 229 26.34 -14.26 -2.77
N ILE A 230 25.95 -13.95 -1.54
CA ILE A 230 26.79 -13.23 -0.57
C ILE A 230 27.66 -14.25 0.19
N GLY A 231 28.82 -14.57 -0.36
CA GLY A 231 29.77 -15.51 0.26
C GLY A 231 29.39 -16.98 0.09
N LEU A 232 30.27 -17.88 0.52
CA LEU A 232 30.26 -19.34 0.27
C LEU A 232 29.08 -20.12 0.88
N SER A 233 27.99 -19.46 1.31
CA SER A 233 26.81 -20.11 1.89
C SER A 233 25.54 -19.63 1.20
N ALA A 234 25.03 -20.40 0.23
CA ALA A 234 23.77 -20.06 -0.45
C ALA A 234 22.51 -20.32 0.40
N ASN A 235 22.69 -20.69 1.67
CA ASN A 235 21.61 -20.99 2.58
C ASN A 235 20.75 -19.76 2.91
N ASP A 236 21.24 -18.52 2.70
CA ASP A 236 20.62 -17.25 3.10
C ASP A 236 20.54 -16.19 1.97
N CYS A 237 20.50 -16.63 0.71
CA CYS A 237 20.48 -15.75 -0.45
C CYS A 237 19.10 -15.13 -0.74
N ALA A 238 19.12 -13.94 -1.33
CA ALA A 238 17.95 -13.37 -2.00
C ALA A 238 17.63 -14.12 -3.30
N TYR A 239 16.42 -13.95 -3.82
CA TYR A 239 15.96 -14.63 -5.05
C TYR A 239 16.89 -14.37 -6.24
N TRP A 240 17.32 -13.13 -6.50
CA TRP A 240 18.13 -12.77 -7.68
C TRP A 240 19.41 -12.02 -7.34
N GLU A 241 20.48 -12.34 -8.07
CA GLU A 241 21.73 -11.59 -8.00
C GLU A 241 21.71 -10.40 -8.96
N LYS A 242 21.93 -9.19 -8.46
CA LYS A 242 21.78 -7.93 -9.20
C LYS A 242 22.61 -7.80 -10.48
N ASN A 243 23.76 -8.47 -10.56
CA ASN A 243 24.72 -8.28 -11.66
C ASN A 243 24.82 -9.46 -12.63
N ASN A 244 24.30 -10.62 -12.25
CA ASN A 244 24.48 -11.89 -12.96
C ASN A 244 23.16 -12.47 -13.48
N THR A 245 22.04 -12.21 -12.79
CA THR A 245 20.71 -12.63 -13.26
C THR A 245 20.40 -11.94 -14.60
N ALA A 246 19.69 -12.59 -15.52
CA ALA A 246 19.32 -11.91 -16.77
C ALA A 246 18.34 -10.77 -16.52
N ASP A 247 18.50 -9.65 -17.24
CA ASP A 247 17.59 -8.49 -17.18
C ASP A 247 16.11 -8.91 -17.33
N THR A 248 15.83 -9.92 -18.16
CA THR A 248 14.47 -10.41 -18.40
C THR A 248 13.81 -11.03 -17.17
N VAL A 249 14.62 -11.61 -16.27
CA VAL A 249 14.20 -12.18 -14.98
C VAL A 249 14.26 -11.11 -13.89
N GLN A 250 15.32 -10.30 -13.84
CA GLN A 250 15.48 -9.22 -12.84
C GLN A 250 14.33 -8.20 -12.89
N PHE A 251 13.94 -7.80 -14.11
CA PHE A 251 12.83 -6.87 -14.32
C PHE A 251 11.49 -7.57 -14.52
N GLY A 252 11.48 -8.91 -14.42
CA GLY A 252 10.27 -9.71 -14.35
C GLY A 252 9.50 -9.51 -13.04
N GLN A 253 8.37 -10.19 -12.92
CA GLN A 253 7.59 -10.23 -11.70
C GLN A 253 7.90 -11.53 -10.97
N THR A 254 8.37 -11.44 -9.73
CA THR A 254 8.61 -12.58 -8.85
C THR A 254 7.55 -12.61 -7.77
N TYR A 255 6.99 -13.77 -7.50
CA TYR A 255 5.93 -13.98 -6.54
C TYR A 255 6.29 -15.07 -5.54
N ARG A 256 5.90 -14.87 -4.28
CA ARG A 256 6.01 -15.83 -3.18
C ARG A 256 4.63 -16.00 -2.55
N ASN A 257 4.07 -17.20 -2.61
CA ASN A 257 2.72 -17.52 -2.09
C ASN A 257 1.65 -16.54 -2.62
N GLY A 258 1.74 -16.19 -3.91
CA GLY A 258 0.87 -15.21 -4.56
C GLY A 258 1.22 -13.74 -4.29
N ARG A 259 2.09 -13.42 -3.33
CA ARG A 259 2.54 -12.04 -3.03
C ARG A 259 3.70 -11.61 -3.90
N ARG A 260 3.70 -10.35 -4.35
CA ARG A 260 4.78 -9.82 -5.17
C ARG A 260 6.01 -9.58 -4.29
N VAL A 261 7.15 -10.06 -4.77
CA VAL A 261 8.47 -9.75 -4.22
C VAL A 261 8.94 -8.48 -4.91
N TRP A 262 8.98 -7.37 -4.17
CA TRP A 262 9.27 -6.05 -4.72
C TRP A 262 10.76 -5.84 -4.94
N ASP A 263 11.58 -6.33 -4.01
CA ASP A 263 13.04 -6.23 -4.07
C ASP A 263 13.66 -7.63 -4.09
N PRO A 264 13.56 -8.39 -5.20
CA PRO A 264 13.99 -9.79 -5.22
C PRO A 264 15.52 -9.97 -5.10
N TRP A 265 16.30 -8.89 -5.13
CA TRP A 265 17.74 -8.90 -4.81
C TRP A 265 18.06 -8.68 -3.32
N LEU A 266 17.08 -8.27 -2.51
CA LEU A 266 17.20 -8.16 -1.05
C LEU A 266 16.35 -9.21 -0.32
N GLU A 267 15.20 -9.55 -0.90
CA GLU A 267 14.24 -10.45 -0.30
C GLU A 267 14.62 -11.92 -0.45
N ARG A 268 14.50 -12.64 0.66
CA ARG A 268 14.86 -14.06 0.78
C ARG A 268 13.61 -14.94 0.76
N PRO A 269 13.74 -16.22 0.35
CA PRO A 269 12.68 -17.19 0.54
C PRO A 269 12.38 -17.46 2.02
N GLU A 270 11.11 -17.67 2.34
CA GLU A 270 10.66 -17.98 3.70
C GLU A 270 11.15 -19.35 4.15
N ALA A 271 11.21 -19.55 5.46
CA ALA A 271 11.44 -20.87 6.04
C ALA A 271 10.19 -21.75 5.86
N GLY A 272 10.38 -23.02 5.48
CA GLY A 272 9.27 -23.94 5.20
C GLY A 272 8.96 -24.07 3.71
N TYR A 273 7.77 -24.61 3.39
CA TYR A 273 7.28 -24.77 2.01
C TYR A 273 6.54 -23.53 1.52
N GLN A 274 6.75 -23.18 0.25
CA GLN A 274 6.17 -22.02 -0.40
C GLN A 274 5.99 -22.27 -1.91
N LEU A 275 5.03 -21.57 -2.50
CA LEU A 275 4.92 -21.41 -3.95
C LEU A 275 5.79 -20.24 -4.39
N PHE A 276 6.63 -20.48 -5.38
CA PHE A 276 7.41 -19.47 -6.07
C PHE A 276 6.96 -19.39 -7.51
N ALA A 277 6.72 -18.17 -8.01
CA ALA A 277 6.41 -17.94 -9.41
C ALA A 277 7.23 -16.79 -9.99
N VAL A 278 7.56 -16.89 -11.28
CA VAL A 278 8.25 -15.83 -12.02
C VAL A 278 7.57 -15.63 -13.36
N ALA A 279 7.27 -14.38 -13.70
CA ALA A 279 6.91 -13.94 -15.04
C ALA A 279 8.04 -13.08 -15.62
N THR A 280 8.63 -13.49 -16.74
CA THR A 280 9.77 -12.77 -17.34
C THR A 280 9.31 -11.73 -18.36
N THR A 281 10.04 -10.61 -18.44
CA THR A 281 9.75 -9.54 -19.43
C THR A 281 10.15 -9.92 -20.86
N GLY A 282 10.99 -10.93 -21.01
CA GLY A 282 11.44 -11.49 -22.28
C GLY A 282 11.95 -12.91 -22.11
N ASP A 283 12.58 -13.44 -23.14
CA ASP A 283 13.06 -14.81 -23.14
C ASP A 283 14.12 -15.06 -22.05
N ALA A 284 13.94 -16.14 -21.28
CA ALA A 284 14.90 -16.61 -20.30
C ALA A 284 15.31 -18.07 -20.56
N TYR A 285 16.49 -18.43 -20.09
CA TYR A 285 17.13 -19.70 -20.39
C TYR A 285 17.34 -20.60 -19.17
N ALA A 286 17.00 -21.88 -19.29
CA ALA A 286 17.38 -22.91 -18.32
C ALA A 286 17.45 -24.30 -18.95
N SER A 287 18.21 -25.21 -18.33
CA SER A 287 18.38 -26.60 -18.80
C SER A 287 18.50 -27.64 -17.67
N ASN A 288 18.36 -27.23 -16.40
CA ASN A 288 18.49 -28.12 -15.25
C ASN A 288 17.77 -27.59 -14.01
N PHE A 289 17.63 -28.48 -13.02
CA PHE A 289 17.20 -28.15 -11.65
C PHE A 289 18.38 -28.17 -10.69
N CYS A 290 18.38 -27.23 -9.74
CA CYS A 290 19.27 -27.24 -8.57
C CYS A 290 20.76 -27.22 -8.88
N ASN A 291 21.17 -26.54 -9.96
CA ASN A 291 22.55 -26.29 -10.33
C ASN A 291 22.67 -24.86 -10.89
N ASP A 292 23.86 -24.28 -10.83
CA ASP A 292 24.16 -22.89 -11.21
C ASP A 292 24.36 -22.73 -12.73
N HIS A 293 25.62 -22.69 -13.20
CA HIS A 293 25.97 -22.54 -14.61
C HIS A 293 27.27 -23.27 -15.00
N ASN A 294 27.20 -24.59 -15.24
CA ASN A 294 28.39 -25.44 -15.44
C ASN A 294 29.37 -25.50 -14.24
N PHE A 295 28.88 -25.32 -13.01
CA PHE A 295 29.72 -25.18 -11.82
C PHE A 295 29.80 -26.48 -11.01
N LYS A 296 30.86 -27.28 -11.20
CA LYS A 296 31.10 -28.56 -10.47
C LYS A 296 32.51 -28.67 -9.92
N ALA A 297 32.64 -29.09 -8.66
CA ALA A 297 33.91 -29.33 -7.99
C ALA A 297 34.73 -30.38 -8.75
N GLY A 298 36.00 -30.06 -9.00
CA GLY A 298 36.89 -30.88 -9.82
C GLY A 298 37.04 -30.41 -11.28
N LEU A 299 36.26 -29.42 -11.73
CA LEU A 299 36.53 -28.69 -12.97
C LEU A 299 37.61 -27.60 -12.76
N PRO A 300 38.43 -27.27 -13.78
CA PRO A 300 39.43 -26.22 -13.67
C PRO A 300 38.80 -24.88 -13.23
N GLY A 301 39.31 -24.30 -12.14
CA GLY A 301 38.83 -23.03 -11.60
C GLY A 301 37.61 -23.11 -10.65
N VAL A 302 37.15 -24.32 -10.30
CA VAL A 302 35.99 -24.54 -9.42
C VAL A 302 36.42 -25.25 -8.13
N SER A 303 36.25 -24.60 -6.98
CA SER A 303 36.65 -25.12 -5.65
C SER A 303 35.50 -25.65 -4.80
N VAL A 304 34.25 -25.41 -5.18
CA VAL A 304 33.04 -25.80 -4.43
C VAL A 304 31.94 -26.25 -5.38
N ASP A 305 31.13 -27.21 -4.95
CA ASP A 305 29.89 -27.57 -5.64
C ASP A 305 28.82 -26.51 -5.38
N ARG A 306 28.21 -26.00 -6.46
CA ARG A 306 27.09 -25.05 -6.40
C ARG A 306 25.78 -25.73 -6.83
N GLN A 307 25.57 -26.96 -6.35
CA GLN A 307 24.37 -27.75 -6.60
C GLN A 307 23.62 -28.07 -5.31
N GLY A 308 22.33 -28.37 -5.40
CA GLY A 308 21.47 -28.71 -4.26
C GLY A 308 20.88 -27.50 -3.53
N GLY A 309 20.15 -27.74 -2.46
CA GLY A 309 19.53 -26.72 -1.59
C GLY A 309 18.08 -27.02 -1.23
N PRO A 310 17.14 -26.87 -2.18
CA PRO A 310 15.70 -26.92 -1.89
C PRO A 310 15.11 -28.34 -1.89
N ARG A 311 13.92 -28.47 -1.31
CA ARG A 311 13.01 -29.62 -1.50
C ARG A 311 11.95 -29.27 -2.54
N TYR A 312 11.78 -30.06 -3.59
CA TYR A 312 10.80 -29.77 -4.66
C TYR A 312 9.54 -30.60 -4.50
N CYS A 313 8.39 -29.97 -4.71
CA CYS A 313 7.08 -30.62 -4.68
C CYS A 313 6.50 -30.71 -6.10
N GLU A 314 6.26 -29.59 -6.77
CA GLU A 314 5.77 -29.56 -8.16
C GLU A 314 6.35 -28.36 -8.91
N VAL A 315 6.62 -28.56 -10.19
CA VAL A 315 7.23 -27.57 -11.09
C VAL A 315 6.45 -27.50 -12.40
N VAL A 316 6.03 -26.32 -12.81
CA VAL A 316 5.38 -26.06 -14.11
C VAL A 316 6.10 -24.91 -14.82
N ILE A 317 6.53 -25.11 -16.06
CA ILE A 317 7.27 -24.11 -16.85
C ILE A 317 6.54 -23.87 -18.17
N PHE A 318 6.34 -22.60 -18.52
CA PHE A 318 5.71 -22.14 -19.76
C PHE A 318 6.69 -21.34 -20.61
N THR A 319 6.56 -21.50 -21.94
CA THR A 319 7.31 -20.70 -22.94
C THR A 319 6.45 -19.67 -23.65
N ASN A 320 5.14 -19.74 -23.48
CA ASN A 320 4.18 -18.70 -23.84
C ASN A 320 3.95 -17.74 -22.65
N VAL A 321 3.53 -16.52 -22.95
CA VAL A 321 3.08 -15.56 -21.92
C VAL A 321 1.69 -15.97 -21.43
N LEU A 322 1.53 -16.06 -20.12
CA LEU A 322 0.26 -16.30 -19.44
C LEU A 322 -0.38 -14.98 -19.02
N THR A 323 -1.70 -14.88 -19.15
CA THR A 323 -2.50 -13.80 -18.55
C THR A 323 -2.48 -13.90 -17.03
N MET A 324 -2.83 -12.81 -16.33
CA MET A 324 -2.91 -12.84 -14.86
C MET A 324 -3.91 -13.86 -14.32
N ALA A 325 -5.06 -14.03 -15.00
CA ALA A 325 -6.04 -15.04 -14.64
C ALA A 325 -5.47 -16.46 -14.78
N GLU A 326 -4.72 -16.73 -15.85
CA GLU A 326 -4.04 -18.01 -16.04
C GLU A 326 -2.94 -18.26 -14.99
N GLN A 327 -2.13 -17.23 -14.68
CA GLN A 327 -1.11 -17.31 -13.63
C GLN A 327 -1.73 -17.59 -12.26
N LYS A 328 -2.85 -16.93 -11.96
CA LYS A 328 -3.61 -17.15 -10.73
C LYS A 328 -4.16 -18.58 -10.69
N ALA A 329 -4.78 -19.05 -11.77
CA ALA A 329 -5.36 -20.39 -11.82
C ALA A 329 -4.31 -21.50 -11.58
N VAL A 330 -3.10 -21.34 -12.13
CA VAL A 330 -1.98 -22.25 -11.83
C VAL A 330 -1.54 -22.14 -10.37
N SER A 331 -1.44 -20.92 -9.84
CA SER A 331 -1.04 -20.66 -8.46
C SER A 331 -2.05 -21.22 -7.44
N ASP A 332 -3.34 -21.07 -7.72
CA ASP A 332 -4.44 -21.57 -6.88
C ASP A 332 -4.42 -23.11 -6.84
N TYR A 333 -4.31 -23.76 -8.01
CA TYR A 333 -4.18 -25.22 -8.11
C TYR A 333 -2.98 -25.74 -7.31
N LEU A 334 -1.80 -25.13 -7.50
CA LEU A 334 -0.57 -25.55 -6.79
C LEU A 334 -0.65 -25.27 -5.28
N THR A 335 -1.21 -24.12 -4.90
CA THR A 335 -1.37 -23.77 -3.49
C THR A 335 -2.32 -24.73 -2.81
N GLU A 336 -3.47 -25.03 -3.41
CA GLU A 336 -4.44 -25.93 -2.80
C GLU A 336 -3.93 -27.36 -2.71
N LYS A 337 -3.25 -27.84 -3.75
CA LYS A 337 -2.72 -29.21 -3.78
C LYS A 337 -1.63 -29.46 -2.74
N TRP A 338 -0.81 -28.44 -2.44
CA TRP A 338 0.42 -28.62 -1.66
C TRP A 338 0.48 -27.83 -0.36
N LEU A 339 -0.28 -26.76 -0.21
CA LEU A 339 -0.14 -25.79 0.87
C LEU A 339 -1.50 -25.52 1.54
N THR A 340 -1.47 -24.95 2.74
CA THR A 340 -2.69 -24.47 3.41
C THR A 340 -2.72 -22.95 3.33
N ARG A 341 -3.75 -22.38 2.70
CA ARG A 341 -3.94 -20.92 2.63
C ARG A 341 -5.27 -20.50 3.26
N ALA A 342 -5.23 -19.41 4.02
CA ALA A 342 -6.42 -18.67 4.40
C ALA A 342 -6.68 -17.58 3.35
N PRO A 343 -7.94 -17.39 2.89
CA PRO A 343 -8.30 -16.23 2.08
C PRO A 343 -7.83 -14.96 2.78
N ALA A 344 -7.10 -14.14 2.05
CA ALA A 344 -6.54 -12.90 2.58
C ALA A 344 -6.96 -11.77 1.63
N ALA A 345 -7.93 -10.99 2.08
CA ALA A 345 -8.09 -9.66 1.54
C ALA A 345 -6.88 -8.82 1.97
N GLY A 346 -6.38 -7.99 1.06
CA GLY A 346 -5.33 -7.02 1.35
C GLY A 346 -5.87 -5.83 2.12
N ARG A 347 -5.46 -4.62 1.74
CA ARG A 347 -5.85 -3.40 2.43
C ARG A 347 -7.21 -2.91 1.96
N LEU A 348 -8.02 -2.41 2.89
CA LEU A 348 -9.31 -1.81 2.62
C LEU A 348 -9.28 -0.33 3.02
N GLU A 349 -9.77 0.56 2.18
CA GLU A 349 -9.94 1.98 2.48
C GLU A 349 -11.42 2.33 2.27
N SER A 350 -12.12 2.62 3.35
CA SER A 350 -13.58 2.80 3.35
C SER A 350 -13.94 4.25 3.64
N LEU A 351 -14.61 4.95 2.71
CA LEU A 351 -15.04 6.34 2.93
C LEU A 351 -16.24 6.43 3.87
N SER A 352 -16.46 7.63 4.43
CA SER A 352 -17.65 7.96 5.21
C SER A 352 -18.93 7.62 4.45
N GLY A 353 -19.92 7.03 5.12
CA GLY A 353 -21.18 6.61 4.50
C GLY A 353 -21.10 5.35 3.62
N THR A 354 -19.94 4.70 3.53
CA THR A 354 -19.78 3.40 2.87
C THR A 354 -19.76 2.25 3.87
N GLN A 355 -19.93 1.02 3.38
CA GLN A 355 -19.93 -0.18 4.21
C GLN A 355 -19.00 -1.26 3.65
N VAL A 356 -18.25 -1.90 4.53
CA VAL A 356 -17.47 -3.11 4.24
C VAL A 356 -18.05 -4.23 5.10
N GLU A 357 -18.55 -5.27 4.47
CA GLU A 357 -19.05 -6.47 5.13
C GLU A 357 -18.04 -7.61 4.98
N ALA A 358 -17.90 -8.38 6.05
CA ALA A 358 -17.03 -9.54 6.14
C ALA A 358 -17.88 -10.73 6.59
N LEU A 359 -18.16 -11.65 5.68
CA LEU A 359 -18.89 -12.88 5.95
C LEU A 359 -17.90 -14.05 6.05
N SER A 360 -17.89 -14.75 7.18
CA SER A 360 -17.10 -15.98 7.33
C SER A 360 -17.85 -17.11 8.02
N ASP A 361 -17.66 -18.33 7.50
CA ASP A 361 -18.29 -19.56 8.00
C ASP A 361 -17.64 -20.11 9.28
N ALA A 362 -18.35 -21.02 9.96
CA ALA A 362 -17.82 -21.69 11.14
C ALA A 362 -16.50 -22.40 10.82
N GLY A 363 -15.51 -22.23 11.71
CA GLY A 363 -14.16 -22.78 11.52
C GLY A 363 -13.28 -22.00 10.53
N HIS A 364 -13.77 -20.94 9.89
CA HIS A 364 -13.03 -20.14 8.92
C HIS A 364 -12.54 -18.82 9.52
N THR A 365 -11.41 -18.33 9.00
CA THR A 365 -10.88 -17.00 9.30
C THR A 365 -10.74 -16.23 8.00
N LEU A 366 -11.51 -15.17 7.82
CA LEU A 366 -11.26 -14.16 6.78
C LEU A 366 -10.17 -13.24 7.30
N ARG A 367 -9.01 -13.23 6.65
CA ARG A 367 -7.93 -12.30 6.99
C ARG A 367 -8.06 -11.05 6.12
N VAL A 368 -7.98 -9.88 6.74
CA VAL A 368 -7.85 -8.59 6.06
C VAL A 368 -6.53 -7.99 6.50
N ASP A 369 -5.66 -7.64 5.53
CA ASP A 369 -4.32 -7.16 5.86
C ASP A 369 -4.36 -5.83 6.58
N GLY A 370 -5.25 -4.91 6.19
CA GLY A 370 -5.52 -3.71 6.97
C GLY A 370 -6.81 -3.02 6.55
N VAL A 371 -7.35 -2.17 7.42
CA VAL A 371 -8.53 -1.35 7.07
C VAL A 371 -8.36 0.05 7.63
N THR A 372 -8.64 1.05 6.79
CA THR A 372 -8.54 2.48 7.10
C THR A 372 -9.79 3.23 6.63
N GLY A 373 -9.91 4.50 7.02
CA GLY A 373 -11.01 5.37 6.62
C GLY A 373 -12.14 5.43 7.66
N GLU A 374 -13.32 5.83 7.21
CA GLU A 374 -14.43 6.34 8.02
C GLU A 374 -15.73 5.53 7.87
N GLY A 375 -15.80 4.61 6.91
CA GLY A 375 -17.02 3.81 6.66
C GLY A 375 -17.33 2.80 7.76
N MET A 376 -18.42 2.04 7.60
CA MET A 376 -18.85 1.02 8.56
C MET A 376 -18.22 -0.34 8.24
N LEU A 377 -17.61 -1.00 9.22
CA LEU A 377 -17.16 -2.40 9.08
C LEU A 377 -18.16 -3.35 9.75
N VAL A 378 -18.73 -4.29 9.01
CA VAL A 378 -19.70 -5.26 9.51
C VAL A 378 -19.14 -6.67 9.45
N LYS A 379 -19.18 -7.40 10.56
CA LYS A 379 -18.82 -8.81 10.64
C LYS A 379 -20.05 -9.68 10.79
N SER A 380 -20.30 -10.58 9.83
CA SER A 380 -21.40 -11.55 9.82
C SER A 380 -20.89 -12.99 9.66
N GLY A 381 -21.77 -13.97 9.92
CA GLY A 381 -21.43 -15.40 9.94
C GLY A 381 -20.66 -15.86 11.20
N PRO A 382 -20.68 -17.16 11.53
CA PRO A 382 -20.13 -17.69 12.79
C PRO A 382 -18.59 -17.75 12.84
N GLY A 383 -17.89 -17.47 11.72
CA GLY A 383 -16.43 -17.49 11.62
C GLY A 383 -15.72 -16.29 12.24
N ILE A 384 -14.41 -16.21 12.00
CA ILE A 384 -13.52 -15.16 12.49
C ILE A 384 -13.22 -14.16 11.36
N LEU A 385 -13.22 -12.86 11.68
CA LEU A 385 -12.54 -11.82 10.90
C LEU A 385 -11.26 -11.43 11.63
N HIS A 386 -10.13 -11.57 10.97
CA HIS A 386 -8.82 -11.22 11.50
C HIS A 386 -8.28 -9.99 10.77
N LEU A 387 -8.15 -8.88 11.49
CA LEU A 387 -7.54 -7.65 11.00
C LEU A 387 -6.07 -7.61 11.40
N ALA A 388 -5.16 -7.63 10.42
CA ALA A 388 -3.74 -7.83 10.67
C ALA A 388 -2.94 -6.54 10.93
N HIS A 389 -3.28 -5.44 10.28
CA HIS A 389 -2.56 -4.17 10.35
C HIS A 389 -3.52 -2.98 10.23
N ASP A 390 -2.99 -1.78 10.42
CA ASP A 390 -3.65 -0.48 10.22
C ASP A 390 -4.97 -0.29 10.96
N THR A 391 -5.28 -1.17 11.91
CA THR A 391 -6.60 -1.16 12.54
C THR A 391 -6.88 0.11 13.32
N ASP A 392 -5.80 0.73 13.76
CA ASP A 392 -5.65 1.97 14.50
C ASP A 392 -5.81 3.21 13.58
N LEU A 393 -5.74 3.04 12.26
CA LEU A 393 -6.02 4.07 11.25
C LEU A 393 -7.49 4.11 10.79
N PHE A 394 -8.32 3.18 11.24
CA PHE A 394 -9.76 3.17 10.95
C PHE A 394 -10.51 3.99 11.99
N GLN A 395 -11.23 5.00 11.51
CA GLN A 395 -12.01 5.96 12.30
C GLN A 395 -13.52 5.66 12.27
N GLY A 396 -13.95 4.74 11.41
CA GLY A 396 -15.33 4.31 11.31
C GLY A 396 -15.77 3.36 12.42
N ALA A 397 -17.08 3.14 12.50
CA ALA A 397 -17.67 2.20 13.45
C ALA A 397 -17.48 0.74 13.00
N THR A 398 -17.49 -0.18 13.96
CA THR A 398 -17.60 -1.62 13.69
C THR A 398 -18.93 -2.14 14.22
N ARG A 399 -19.54 -3.07 13.50
CA ARG A 399 -20.70 -3.84 13.93
C ARG A 399 -20.38 -5.32 13.81
N VAL A 400 -20.66 -6.08 14.87
CA VAL A 400 -20.50 -7.54 14.88
C VAL A 400 -21.89 -8.15 14.94
N ASP A 401 -22.38 -8.65 13.81
CA ASP A 401 -23.64 -9.36 13.72
C ASP A 401 -23.50 -10.82 14.11
N GLU A 402 -22.37 -11.47 13.84
CA GLU A 402 -22.12 -12.85 14.27
C GLU A 402 -20.61 -13.17 14.29
N GLY A 403 -20.22 -14.12 15.14
CA GLY A 403 -18.85 -14.65 15.18
C GLY A 403 -17.88 -13.76 15.97
N SER A 404 -16.63 -13.70 15.51
CA SER A 404 -15.55 -13.00 16.22
C SER A 404 -14.77 -12.05 15.32
N VAL A 405 -14.30 -10.95 15.91
CA VAL A 405 -13.29 -10.05 15.32
C VAL A 405 -12.03 -10.09 16.18
N ILE A 406 -10.89 -10.34 15.54
CA ILE A 406 -9.56 -10.36 16.15
C ILE A 406 -8.71 -9.26 15.51
N SER A 407 -8.01 -8.48 16.34
CA SER A 407 -7.04 -7.48 15.92
C SER A 407 -5.67 -7.73 16.57
N THR A 408 -4.61 -7.68 15.78
CA THR A 408 -3.21 -7.82 16.21
C THR A 408 -2.69 -6.63 17.03
N SER A 409 -3.30 -5.44 16.91
CA SER A 409 -2.85 -4.20 17.57
C SER A 409 -3.17 -4.15 19.08
N HIS A 410 -3.71 -5.23 19.65
CA HIS A 410 -3.98 -5.43 21.09
C HIS A 410 -4.81 -4.33 21.80
N ARG A 411 -5.38 -3.38 21.06
CA ARG A 411 -6.45 -2.48 21.50
C ARG A 411 -7.55 -2.48 20.44
N PHE A 412 -8.77 -2.82 20.83
CA PHE A 412 -9.94 -2.56 19.98
C PHE A 412 -10.40 -1.12 20.28
N ASP A 413 -9.74 -0.16 19.65
CA ASP A 413 -10.01 1.27 19.84
C ASP A 413 -11.21 1.77 19.03
N ARG A 414 -11.87 0.85 18.32
CA ARG A 414 -13.01 1.13 17.47
C ARG A 414 -14.27 1.08 18.30
N GLY A 415 -15.10 2.11 18.18
CA GLY A 415 -16.45 2.02 18.69
C GLY A 415 -17.21 0.90 18.03
N LEU A 416 -17.80 0.06 18.85
CA LEU A 416 -18.85 -0.83 18.42
C LEU A 416 -20.16 -0.04 18.33
N ALA A 417 -20.86 -0.15 17.21
CA ALA A 417 -22.26 0.23 17.12
C ALA A 417 -23.11 -0.97 17.55
N VAL A 418 -23.91 -0.80 18.60
CA VAL A 418 -24.83 -1.82 19.08
C VAL A 418 -26.21 -1.55 18.51
N VAL A 419 -26.62 -2.38 17.56
CA VAL A 419 -27.84 -2.14 16.76
C VAL A 419 -29.05 -2.98 17.19
N GLU A 420 -28.87 -3.97 18.06
CA GLU A 420 -29.93 -4.85 18.57
C GLU A 420 -29.57 -5.42 19.94
N GLY A 421 -30.56 -5.89 20.70
CA GLY A 421 -30.37 -6.69 21.91
C GLY A 421 -30.29 -8.19 21.62
N GLY A 422 -30.33 -9.03 22.66
CA GLY A 422 -30.17 -10.48 22.51
C GLY A 422 -28.73 -10.92 22.30
N GLN A 423 -27.76 -10.16 22.82
CA GLN A 423 -26.34 -10.40 22.55
C GLN A 423 -25.50 -10.44 23.82
N GLU A 424 -24.53 -11.35 23.86
CA GLU A 424 -23.36 -11.26 24.73
C GLU A 424 -22.14 -10.86 23.90
N LEU A 425 -21.47 -9.80 24.33
CA LEU A 425 -20.26 -9.24 23.77
C LEU A 425 -19.10 -9.54 24.72
N PHE A 426 -18.35 -10.59 24.43
CA PHE A 426 -17.14 -10.93 25.16
C PHE A 426 -15.97 -10.11 24.64
N ALA A 427 -15.34 -9.33 25.51
CA ALA A 427 -14.14 -8.56 25.16
C ALA A 427 -12.92 -8.99 25.97
N ALA A 428 -11.82 -9.21 25.26
CA ALA A 428 -10.48 -9.42 25.79
C ALA A 428 -9.48 -8.56 25.00
N THR A 429 -8.22 -8.54 25.43
CA THR A 429 -7.16 -7.79 24.73
C THR A 429 -7.09 -8.17 23.24
N GLY A 430 -7.43 -7.23 22.35
CA GLY A 430 -7.42 -7.42 20.90
C GLY A 430 -8.51 -8.34 20.34
N THR A 431 -9.53 -8.72 21.12
CA THR A 431 -10.58 -9.64 20.66
C THR A 431 -11.96 -9.20 21.14
N VAL A 432 -12.92 -9.21 20.21
CA VAL A 432 -14.36 -9.05 20.51
C VAL A 432 -15.10 -10.22 19.88
N GLN A 433 -15.91 -10.92 20.67
CA GLN A 433 -16.73 -12.04 20.21
C GLN A 433 -18.20 -11.77 20.54
N ARG A 434 -19.09 -12.06 19.60
CA ARG A 434 -20.53 -12.04 19.81
C ARG A 434 -21.06 -13.45 20.00
N ALA A 435 -21.90 -13.63 21.01
CA ALA A 435 -22.72 -14.81 21.23
C ALA A 435 -24.20 -14.40 21.39
N ALA A 436 -25.12 -15.31 21.06
CA ALA A 436 -26.54 -15.07 21.26
C ALA A 436 -26.92 -15.10 22.75
N LEU A 437 -27.81 -14.20 23.14
CA LEU A 437 -28.43 -14.13 24.46
C LEU A 437 -29.94 -14.31 24.29
N GLY A 438 -30.59 -15.03 25.21
CA GLY A 438 -32.04 -15.30 25.12
C GLY A 438 -32.96 -14.08 25.34
N ASP A 439 -32.43 -12.95 25.83
CA ASP A 439 -33.20 -11.72 26.07
C ASP A 439 -32.94 -10.68 24.99
N THR A 440 -33.88 -10.56 24.05
CA THR A 440 -33.78 -9.72 22.84
C THR A 440 -33.72 -8.22 23.13
N GLY A 441 -34.01 -7.77 24.36
CA GLY A 441 -33.88 -6.36 24.77
C GLY A 441 -32.56 -6.05 25.49
N MET A 442 -31.70 -7.04 25.67
CA MET A 442 -30.53 -6.96 26.54
C MET A 442 -29.21 -7.18 25.79
N VAL A 443 -28.20 -6.39 26.14
CA VAL A 443 -26.80 -6.64 25.76
C VAL A 443 -25.97 -6.88 27.01
N ARG A 444 -25.17 -7.95 27.02
CA ARG A 444 -24.22 -8.25 28.09
C ARG A 444 -22.79 -8.05 27.63
N LYS A 445 -22.02 -7.24 28.36
CA LYS A 445 -20.56 -7.14 28.25
C LYS A 445 -19.90 -8.10 29.24
N SER A 446 -19.10 -9.05 28.73
CA SER A 446 -18.29 -9.98 29.53
C SER A 446 -16.82 -9.97 29.12
N GLY A 447 -15.99 -10.77 29.80
CA GLY A 447 -14.53 -10.79 29.61
C GLY A 447 -13.80 -9.65 30.32
N SER A 448 -12.51 -9.86 30.61
CA SER A 448 -11.70 -8.92 31.41
C SER A 448 -11.27 -7.66 30.65
N GLY A 449 -11.45 -7.63 29.32
CA GLY A 449 -11.05 -6.51 28.48
C GLY A 449 -12.00 -5.32 28.55
N GLU A 450 -11.57 -4.22 27.96
CA GLU A 450 -12.40 -3.04 27.69
C GLU A 450 -13.19 -3.22 26.39
N LEU A 451 -14.46 -2.81 26.38
CA LEU A 451 -15.27 -2.67 25.16
C LEU A 451 -15.70 -1.22 25.02
N THR A 452 -15.43 -0.60 23.88
CA THR A 452 -15.91 0.75 23.54
C THR A 452 -17.18 0.66 22.71
N ILE A 453 -18.24 1.34 23.15
CA ILE A 453 -19.49 1.51 22.40
C ILE A 453 -19.61 2.97 21.97
N GLU A 454 -19.94 3.18 20.69
CA GLU A 454 -20.13 4.51 20.10
C GLU A 454 -21.59 4.84 19.80
N SER A 455 -22.46 3.85 19.74
CA SER A 455 -23.90 4.07 19.64
C SER A 455 -24.66 2.83 20.11
N VAL A 456 -25.87 3.06 20.62
CA VAL A 456 -26.81 2.01 21.02
C VAL A 456 -28.17 2.32 20.40
N ASP A 457 -28.73 1.35 19.69
CA ASP A 457 -30.07 1.49 19.13
C ASP A 457 -31.16 1.52 20.21
N SER A 458 -32.23 2.25 19.94
CA SER A 458 -33.43 2.34 20.78
C SER A 458 -34.07 1.00 21.16
N ALA A 459 -33.82 -0.06 20.39
CA ALA A 459 -34.28 -1.42 20.68
C ALA A 459 -33.61 -2.05 21.92
N VAL A 460 -32.45 -1.53 22.37
CA VAL A 460 -31.74 -2.05 23.54
C VAL A 460 -32.28 -1.40 24.81
N ALA A 461 -33.11 -2.15 25.53
CA ALA A 461 -33.69 -1.75 26.80
C ALA A 461 -32.70 -1.87 27.98
N ARG A 462 -31.71 -2.77 27.91
CA ARG A 462 -30.79 -3.01 29.02
C ARG A 462 -29.36 -3.33 28.57
N ILE A 463 -28.39 -2.75 29.27
CA ILE A 463 -26.96 -3.10 29.18
C ILE A 463 -26.49 -3.66 30.52
N ASP A 464 -25.82 -4.82 30.51
CA ASP A 464 -25.29 -5.48 31.69
C ASP A 464 -23.78 -5.71 31.57
N VAL A 465 -23.01 -5.13 32.46
CA VAL A 465 -21.55 -5.22 32.51
C VAL A 465 -21.18 -6.21 33.60
N SER A 466 -20.86 -7.44 33.19
CA SER A 466 -20.55 -8.54 34.11
C SER A 466 -19.06 -8.67 34.43
N ALA A 467 -18.18 -8.17 33.55
CA ALA A 467 -16.73 -8.16 33.76
C ALA A 467 -16.03 -7.09 32.90
N GLY A 468 -14.84 -6.68 33.35
CA GLY A 468 -13.99 -5.71 32.64
C GLY A 468 -14.60 -4.31 32.65
N THR A 469 -14.28 -3.53 31.62
CA THR A 469 -14.75 -2.14 31.47
C THR A 469 -15.63 -2.00 30.24
N LEU A 470 -16.76 -1.32 30.39
CA LEU A 470 -17.54 -0.79 29.27
C LEU A 470 -17.28 0.72 29.14
N ARG A 471 -16.73 1.15 28.01
CA ARG A 471 -16.53 2.57 27.68
C ARG A 471 -17.66 3.05 26.78
N LEU A 472 -18.28 4.15 27.16
CA LEU A 472 -19.22 4.90 26.34
C LEU A 472 -18.49 6.13 25.81
N SER A 473 -18.31 6.23 24.49
CA SER A 473 -17.66 7.38 23.87
C SER A 473 -18.40 7.75 22.58
N PRO A 474 -18.67 9.04 22.26
CA PRO A 474 -19.41 9.39 21.05
C PRO A 474 -18.58 9.04 19.80
N PRO A 475 -19.20 8.74 18.66
CA PRO A 475 -18.47 8.48 17.42
C PRO A 475 -17.76 9.76 16.96
N LEU A 476 -16.71 9.59 16.14
CA LEU A 476 -16.05 10.73 15.49
C LEU A 476 -17.04 11.42 14.54
N ALA A 477 -16.96 12.76 14.47
CA ALA A 477 -17.74 13.52 13.51
C ALA A 477 -17.10 13.33 12.13
N LEU A 478 -17.62 12.37 11.37
CA LEU A 478 -17.10 12.03 10.05
C LEU A 478 -17.48 13.11 9.04
N THR A 479 -16.54 13.47 8.16
CA THR A 479 -16.86 14.31 7.01
C THR A 479 -17.64 13.49 5.99
N SER A 480 -18.86 13.91 5.64
CA SER A 480 -19.72 13.19 4.68
C SER A 480 -19.07 13.07 3.29
N ALA A 481 -19.14 11.90 2.65
CA ALA A 481 -18.54 11.57 1.34
C ALA A 481 -19.10 12.32 0.10
N ALA A 482 -19.77 13.46 0.26
CA ALA A 482 -20.22 14.28 -0.88
C ALA A 482 -19.08 15.16 -1.43
N ASP A 483 -18.03 14.51 -1.95
CA ASP A 483 -16.70 15.11 -2.09
C ASP A 483 -16.14 15.11 -3.53
N ARG A 484 -16.84 14.56 -4.53
CA ARG A 484 -16.42 14.67 -5.94
C ARG A 484 -16.97 15.94 -6.58
N ALA A 485 -16.09 16.72 -7.24
CA ALA A 485 -16.55 17.82 -8.07
C ALA A 485 -17.29 17.30 -9.30
N VAL A 486 -18.43 17.91 -9.60
CA VAL A 486 -19.28 17.48 -10.73
C VAL A 486 -18.67 18.00 -12.03
N ILE A 487 -18.21 17.07 -12.87
CA ILE A 487 -17.73 17.34 -14.23
C ILE A 487 -18.76 16.74 -15.20
N PRO A 488 -19.39 17.54 -16.08
CA PRO A 488 -20.33 17.00 -17.05
C PRO A 488 -19.57 16.10 -18.04
N ASN A 489 -20.12 14.91 -18.32
CA ASN A 489 -19.64 14.03 -19.39
C ASN A 489 -18.10 13.81 -19.34
N SER A 490 -17.59 13.45 -18.16
CA SER A 490 -16.15 13.34 -17.87
C SER A 490 -15.40 12.29 -18.69
N GLY A 491 -16.10 11.28 -19.19
CA GLY A 491 -15.60 10.26 -20.12
C GLY A 491 -16.00 10.49 -21.57
N PHE A 492 -16.64 11.63 -21.89
CA PHE A 492 -16.95 12.03 -23.28
C PHE A 492 -17.90 11.12 -24.08
N GLU A 493 -18.65 10.25 -23.42
CA GLU A 493 -19.57 9.28 -24.04
C GLU A 493 -20.84 9.88 -24.64
N THR A 494 -21.17 11.12 -24.29
CA THR A 494 -22.35 11.82 -24.84
C THR A 494 -21.94 12.94 -25.80
N HIS A 495 -22.47 12.88 -27.03
CA HIS A 495 -22.24 13.87 -28.08
C HIS A 495 -23.38 13.85 -29.10
N SER A 496 -23.58 15.00 -29.76
CA SER A 496 -24.55 15.11 -30.85
C SER A 496 -24.18 14.15 -32.00
N ALA A 497 -25.11 13.27 -32.40
CA ALA A 497 -24.88 12.10 -33.24
C ALA A 497 -23.78 12.23 -34.33
N VAL A 498 -22.74 11.40 -34.21
CA VAL A 498 -21.87 11.02 -35.33
C VAL A 498 -22.76 10.33 -36.36
N THR A 499 -23.05 10.97 -37.50
CA THR A 499 -23.65 10.24 -38.62
C THR A 499 -22.71 9.09 -38.98
N GLN A 500 -23.19 7.84 -38.94
CA GLN A 500 -22.42 6.62 -39.24
C GLN A 500 -21.64 6.63 -40.58
N ASN A 501 -21.85 7.65 -41.42
CA ASN A 501 -21.14 7.86 -42.69
C ASN A 501 -19.98 8.87 -42.62
N ALA A 502 -19.63 9.42 -41.46
CA ALA A 502 -18.60 10.45 -41.29
C ALA A 502 -17.36 9.98 -40.50
N GLY A 503 -16.79 8.82 -40.86
CA GLY A 503 -15.48 8.39 -40.37
C GLY A 503 -15.41 8.05 -38.87
N LEU A 504 -14.36 7.32 -38.49
CA LEU A 504 -14.13 6.79 -37.14
C LEU A 504 -13.68 7.90 -36.13
N TRP A 505 -13.73 9.17 -36.54
CA TRP A 505 -13.39 10.37 -35.77
C TRP A 505 -13.91 11.63 -36.49
N GLN A 506 -14.23 12.70 -35.76
CA GLN A 506 -14.77 13.94 -36.34
C GLN A 506 -14.17 15.20 -35.71
N THR A 507 -13.49 16.04 -36.52
CA THR A 507 -13.05 17.38 -36.10
C THR A 507 -14.23 18.35 -35.99
N GLY A 508 -14.20 19.21 -34.98
CA GLY A 508 -15.24 20.22 -34.73
C GLY A 508 -16.47 19.68 -33.99
N LEU A 509 -16.57 18.37 -33.77
CA LEU A 509 -17.61 17.79 -32.93
C LEU A 509 -17.28 18.02 -31.45
N THR A 510 -18.26 18.55 -30.71
CA THR A 510 -18.08 18.91 -29.30
C THR A 510 -18.87 17.92 -28.44
N PRO A 511 -18.26 17.29 -27.41
CA PRO A 511 -19.01 16.48 -26.46
C PRO A 511 -19.99 17.33 -25.65
N ASP A 512 -21.10 16.71 -25.26
CA ASP A 512 -22.15 17.39 -24.50
C ASP A 512 -21.58 17.91 -23.18
N GLY A 513 -21.89 19.16 -22.83
CA GLY A 513 -21.36 19.83 -21.63
C GLY A 513 -19.95 20.41 -21.77
N TRP A 514 -19.28 20.26 -22.92
CA TRP A 514 -17.95 20.82 -23.18
C TRP A 514 -17.96 21.84 -24.33
N GLN A 515 -16.84 22.54 -24.52
CA GLN A 515 -16.60 23.49 -25.61
C GLN A 515 -15.21 23.29 -26.19
N LEU A 516 -15.09 23.17 -27.51
CA LEU A 516 -13.79 23.14 -28.17
C LEU A 516 -13.14 24.53 -28.21
N ILE A 517 -11.83 24.56 -28.04
CA ILE A 517 -10.98 25.72 -28.28
C ILE A 517 -10.27 25.49 -29.61
N THR A 518 -10.49 26.38 -30.57
CA THR A 518 -9.91 26.29 -31.91
C THR A 518 -9.34 27.63 -32.34
N ASP A 519 -8.33 27.59 -33.20
CA ASP A 519 -7.79 28.77 -33.88
C ASP A 519 -7.45 28.40 -35.34
N GLY A 520 -6.70 29.26 -36.06
CA GLY A 520 -6.36 29.02 -37.46
C GLY A 520 -5.66 27.67 -37.75
N ASN A 521 -4.93 27.11 -36.79
CA ASN A 521 -4.25 25.81 -36.89
C ASN A 521 -4.71 24.80 -35.82
N GLY A 522 -5.22 25.27 -34.68
CA GLY A 522 -5.71 24.50 -33.54
C GLY A 522 -7.04 23.82 -33.83
N LYS A 523 -7.06 22.49 -33.72
CA LYS A 523 -8.25 21.65 -33.97
C LYS A 523 -8.56 20.80 -32.75
N GLY A 524 -9.82 20.41 -32.61
CA GLY A 524 -10.25 19.39 -31.66
C GLY A 524 -11.48 18.64 -32.16
N GLY A 525 -11.84 17.54 -31.51
CA GLY A 525 -12.95 16.70 -31.91
C GLY A 525 -13.09 15.43 -31.08
N ILE A 526 -13.97 14.54 -31.52
CA ILE A 526 -14.23 13.23 -30.90
C ILE A 526 -13.61 12.10 -31.76
N THR A 527 -13.06 11.10 -31.10
CA THR A 527 -12.63 9.82 -31.69
C THR A 527 -13.35 8.67 -31.01
N LEU A 528 -13.59 7.57 -31.73
CA LEU A 528 -14.29 6.38 -31.22
C LEU A 528 -13.35 5.17 -31.09
N ASP A 529 -13.71 4.24 -30.21
CA ASP A 529 -12.96 3.02 -29.89
C ASP A 529 -13.05 1.98 -31.03
N THR A 530 -12.30 2.21 -32.10
CA THR A 530 -12.24 1.30 -33.26
C THR A 530 -10.83 1.26 -33.84
N ALA A 531 -10.37 0.06 -34.23
CA ALA A 531 -9.10 -0.10 -34.91
C ALA A 531 -9.05 0.75 -36.20
N ASN A 532 -7.96 1.50 -36.41
CA ASN A 532 -7.65 2.38 -37.55
C ASN A 532 -8.05 3.87 -37.46
N THR A 533 -8.23 4.44 -36.26
CA THR A 533 -8.19 5.92 -36.13
C THR A 533 -6.73 6.40 -36.03
N PRO A 534 -6.39 7.62 -36.51
CA PRO A 534 -5.05 8.18 -36.30
C PRO A 534 -4.82 8.61 -34.84
N TRP A 535 -5.89 8.68 -34.02
CA TRP A 535 -5.90 9.26 -32.68
C TRP A 535 -5.75 8.21 -31.58
N VAL A 536 -6.43 7.07 -31.72
CA VAL A 536 -6.40 5.94 -30.80
C VAL A 536 -5.44 4.87 -31.34
N GLY A 537 -4.49 4.43 -30.52
CA GLY A 537 -3.48 3.43 -30.88
C GLY A 537 -4.04 1.99 -30.95
N GLN A 538 -3.24 1.01 -30.54
CA GLN A 538 -3.70 -0.39 -30.43
C GLN A 538 -4.53 -0.64 -29.16
N ASP A 539 -4.55 0.31 -28.21
CA ASP A 539 -5.28 0.19 -26.94
C ASP A 539 -6.70 0.74 -27.07
N ALA A 540 -7.62 0.13 -26.32
CA ALA A 540 -8.99 0.62 -26.19
C ALA A 540 -9.03 1.97 -25.46
N ILE A 541 -10.06 2.77 -25.75
CA ILE A 541 -10.33 4.01 -24.99
C ILE A 541 -10.61 3.66 -23.51
N PRO A 542 -9.99 4.35 -22.52
CA PRO A 542 -10.02 3.96 -21.10
C PRO A 542 -11.39 3.92 -20.42
N GLU A 543 -12.30 4.81 -20.78
CA GLU A 543 -13.68 4.87 -20.28
C GLU A 543 -14.64 4.91 -21.48
N GLY A 544 -15.69 4.08 -21.44
CA GLY A 544 -16.66 3.99 -22.51
C GLY A 544 -16.07 3.65 -23.89
N GLY A 545 -16.54 4.33 -24.95
CA GLY A 545 -16.16 4.10 -26.33
C GLY A 545 -15.79 5.36 -27.13
N SER A 546 -15.67 6.51 -26.47
CA SER A 546 -15.39 7.82 -27.08
C SER A 546 -14.32 8.59 -26.31
N ALA A 547 -13.48 9.35 -27.00
CA ALA A 547 -12.50 10.23 -26.36
C ALA A 547 -12.38 11.56 -27.13
N VAL A 548 -11.83 12.57 -26.46
CA VAL A 548 -11.56 13.87 -27.08
C VAL A 548 -10.13 13.93 -27.58
N PHE A 549 -9.93 14.40 -28.81
CA PHE A 549 -8.59 14.77 -29.29
C PHE A 549 -8.48 16.27 -29.54
N PHE A 550 -7.28 16.80 -29.40
CA PHE A 550 -6.93 18.17 -29.81
C PHE A 550 -5.49 18.28 -30.29
N GLN A 551 -5.24 19.26 -31.16
CA GLN A 551 -4.01 19.44 -31.94
C GLN A 551 -3.53 20.88 -31.92
N TYR A 552 -2.22 21.08 -32.08
CA TYR A 552 -1.58 22.39 -32.10
C TYR A 552 -1.89 23.22 -30.85
N HIS A 553 -2.57 24.37 -31.00
CA HIS A 553 -3.03 25.21 -29.90
C HIS A 553 -4.52 25.00 -29.59
N GLY A 554 -5.13 23.98 -30.21
CA GLY A 554 -6.49 23.56 -29.93
C GLY A 554 -6.63 22.98 -28.52
N GLY A 555 -7.87 22.88 -28.06
CA GLY A 555 -8.17 22.43 -26.71
C GLY A 555 -9.64 22.15 -26.48
N ILE A 556 -9.98 21.91 -25.23
CA ILE A 556 -11.36 21.73 -24.77
C ILE A 556 -11.52 22.35 -23.38
N LYS A 557 -12.73 22.83 -23.07
CA LYS A 557 -13.06 23.40 -21.77
C LYS A 557 -14.49 23.09 -21.33
N THR A 558 -14.72 23.08 -20.03
CA THR A 558 -16.05 22.94 -19.42
C THR A 558 -16.15 23.76 -18.13
N THR A 559 -17.35 23.82 -17.57
CA THR A 559 -17.63 24.37 -16.25
C THR A 559 -17.78 23.24 -15.24
N VAL A 560 -17.03 23.31 -14.13
CA VAL A 560 -17.08 22.34 -13.04
C VAL A 560 -17.57 22.99 -11.75
N GLN A 561 -18.30 22.23 -10.93
CA GLN A 561 -18.79 22.67 -9.63
C GLN A 561 -17.95 22.07 -8.51
N ILE A 562 -17.37 22.93 -7.68
CA ILE A 562 -16.56 22.58 -6.52
C ILE A 562 -17.48 22.57 -5.29
N PRO A 563 -17.83 21.38 -4.74
CA PRO A 563 -18.84 21.23 -3.69
C PRO A 563 -18.36 21.71 -2.32
N ARG A 564 -17.04 21.77 -2.10
CA ARG A 564 -16.45 22.27 -0.84
C ARG A 564 -15.11 22.94 -1.08
N SER A 565 -14.73 23.88 -0.22
CA SER A 565 -13.39 24.46 -0.29
C SER A 565 -12.35 23.42 0.11
N GLY A 566 -11.18 23.43 -0.53
CA GLY A 566 -10.06 22.54 -0.20
C GLY A 566 -9.20 22.19 -1.40
N PHE A 567 -8.35 21.18 -1.25
CA PHE A 567 -7.50 20.66 -2.32
C PHE A 567 -8.18 19.49 -3.00
N TYR A 568 -7.96 19.37 -4.31
CA TYR A 568 -8.51 18.30 -5.12
C TYR A 568 -7.40 17.64 -5.93
N ARG A 569 -7.56 16.36 -6.23
CA ARG A 569 -6.79 15.63 -7.23
C ARG A 569 -7.49 15.73 -8.57
N LEU A 570 -6.89 16.45 -9.49
CA LEU A 570 -7.26 16.41 -10.90
C LEU A 570 -6.57 15.21 -11.54
N SER A 571 -7.33 14.30 -12.12
CA SER A 571 -6.78 13.19 -12.89
C SER A 571 -7.46 13.03 -14.24
N PHE A 572 -6.74 12.53 -15.24
CA PHE A 572 -7.28 12.21 -16.57
C PHE A 572 -6.35 11.22 -17.26
N GLN A 573 -6.87 10.46 -18.22
CA GLN A 573 -6.08 9.63 -19.12
C GLN A 573 -5.69 10.46 -20.34
N ALA A 574 -4.46 10.30 -20.83
CA ALA A 574 -4.07 10.90 -22.11
C ALA A 574 -3.08 10.04 -22.89
N ALA A 575 -3.17 10.11 -24.22
CA ALA A 575 -2.28 9.43 -25.15
C ALA A 575 -1.81 10.37 -26.26
N ALA A 576 -0.68 10.04 -26.88
CA ALA A 576 -0.19 10.69 -28.09
C ALA A 576 -0.84 10.07 -29.33
N ARG A 577 -0.78 10.80 -30.44
CA ARG A 577 -1.16 10.28 -31.76
C ARG A 577 -0.32 9.05 -32.17
N TYR A 578 -0.96 8.02 -32.75
CA TYR A 578 -0.33 6.73 -33.07
C TYR A 578 0.52 6.73 -34.35
N ASP A 579 0.09 7.45 -35.37
CA ASP A 579 0.47 7.27 -36.79
C ASP A 579 1.95 7.51 -37.16
N SER A 580 2.68 8.40 -36.49
CA SER A 580 4.12 8.62 -36.73
C SER A 580 4.82 9.25 -35.53
N SER A 581 6.10 8.92 -35.33
CA SER A 581 6.94 9.54 -34.30
C SER A 581 7.07 11.06 -34.43
N ALA A 582 6.88 11.61 -35.64
CA ALA A 582 6.89 13.05 -35.89
C ALA A 582 5.68 13.81 -35.30
N TYR A 583 4.58 13.11 -35.00
CA TYR A 583 3.34 13.69 -34.48
C TYR A 583 3.10 13.39 -32.99
N ARG A 584 4.07 12.76 -32.31
CA ARG A 584 4.10 12.56 -30.86
C ARG A 584 4.66 13.80 -30.14
N GLN A 585 4.68 13.79 -28.81
CA GLN A 585 5.22 14.86 -27.95
C GLN A 585 4.40 16.16 -28.00
N HIS A 586 3.09 16.05 -27.85
CA HIS A 586 2.21 17.21 -27.76
C HIS A 586 2.17 17.73 -26.31
N ASP A 587 2.49 19.02 -26.15
CA ASP A 587 2.49 19.70 -24.85
C ASP A 587 1.20 20.51 -24.71
N PHE A 588 0.44 20.26 -23.66
CA PHE A 588 -0.76 21.02 -23.34
C PHE A 588 -0.82 21.40 -21.88
N GLY A 589 -1.37 22.58 -21.62
CA GLY A 589 -1.65 23.03 -20.27
C GLY A 589 -2.99 22.52 -19.79
N VAL A 590 -3.09 22.47 -18.46
CA VAL A 590 -4.32 22.19 -17.75
C VAL A 590 -4.57 23.34 -16.80
N TRP A 591 -5.73 24.00 -16.92
CA TRP A 591 -6.09 25.15 -16.10
C TRP A 591 -7.40 24.92 -15.37
N LEU A 592 -7.49 25.49 -14.17
CA LEU A 592 -8.72 25.57 -13.40
C LEU A 592 -8.95 27.03 -13.00
N GLY A 593 -9.98 27.64 -13.59
CA GLY A 593 -10.14 29.10 -13.60
C GLY A 593 -8.97 29.78 -14.30
N THR A 594 -8.37 30.77 -13.64
CA THR A 594 -7.18 31.48 -14.17
C THR A 594 -5.86 30.82 -13.80
N ARG A 595 -5.87 29.78 -12.96
CA ARG A 595 -4.67 29.13 -12.44
C ARG A 595 -4.30 27.93 -13.31
N GLN A 596 -3.04 27.85 -13.72
CA GLN A 596 -2.51 26.66 -14.37
C GLN A 596 -2.18 25.61 -13.31
N VAL A 597 -2.68 24.39 -13.51
CA VAL A 597 -2.44 23.26 -12.62
C VAL A 597 -1.22 22.48 -13.09
N ALA A 598 -1.08 22.28 -14.41
CA ALA A 598 0.02 21.49 -14.98
C ALA A 598 0.31 21.83 -16.46
N VAL A 599 1.44 21.31 -16.94
CA VAL A 599 1.76 21.10 -18.36
C VAL A 599 1.95 19.60 -18.57
N ALA A 600 1.02 18.95 -19.26
CA ALA A 600 1.11 17.56 -19.62
C ALA A 600 1.76 17.38 -20.99
N LYS A 601 2.53 16.30 -21.13
CA LYS A 601 3.22 15.92 -22.36
C LYS A 601 2.91 14.47 -22.71
N THR A 602 2.24 14.26 -23.84
CA THR A 602 1.92 12.91 -24.34
C THR A 602 3.00 12.42 -25.31
N TYR A 603 3.77 11.43 -24.90
CA TYR A 603 4.87 10.85 -25.68
C TYR A 603 4.46 9.56 -26.39
N PHE A 604 3.76 8.68 -25.69
CA PHE A 604 3.41 7.35 -26.17
C PHE A 604 1.98 7.30 -26.70
N PRO A 605 1.71 6.46 -27.72
CA PRO A 605 0.36 6.28 -28.26
C PRO A 605 -0.47 5.27 -27.45
N VAL A 606 -0.20 5.23 -26.14
CA VAL A 606 -0.84 4.39 -25.12
C VAL A 606 -1.42 5.36 -24.11
N PHE A 607 -2.63 5.09 -23.60
CA PHE A 607 -3.22 5.94 -22.57
C PHE A 607 -2.46 5.81 -21.26
N GLU A 608 -2.10 6.96 -20.70
CA GLU A 608 -1.40 7.08 -19.43
C GLU A 608 -2.22 7.97 -18.50
N ARG A 609 -2.32 7.58 -17.22
CA ARG A 609 -2.98 8.40 -16.20
C ARG A 609 -2.05 9.55 -15.81
N PHE A 610 -2.57 10.76 -15.91
CA PHE A 610 -1.98 11.96 -15.34
C PHE A 610 -2.74 12.31 -14.06
N GLU A 611 -2.01 12.58 -12.98
CA GLU A 611 -2.57 13.00 -11.69
C GLU A 611 -1.83 14.24 -11.18
N PHE A 612 -2.61 15.26 -10.81
CA PHE A 612 -2.11 16.53 -10.31
C PHE A 612 -2.94 16.96 -9.11
N VAL A 613 -2.31 17.60 -8.15
CA VAL A 613 -3.03 18.27 -7.06
C VAL A 613 -3.31 19.71 -7.47
N THR A 614 -4.55 20.14 -7.32
CA THR A 614 -4.94 21.52 -7.63
C THR A 614 -4.40 22.48 -6.58
N PRO A 615 -4.27 23.78 -6.90
CA PRO A 615 -4.26 24.82 -5.86
C PRO A 615 -5.51 24.72 -4.98
N ARG A 616 -5.48 25.31 -3.78
CA ARG A 616 -6.66 25.35 -2.92
C ARG A 616 -7.82 26.03 -3.65
N LEU A 617 -8.95 25.34 -3.75
CA LEU A 617 -10.16 25.84 -4.37
C LEU A 617 -11.13 26.30 -3.29
N THR A 618 -11.92 27.34 -3.59
CA THR A 618 -13.08 27.70 -2.80
C THR A 618 -14.30 26.97 -3.35
N ASN A 619 -15.30 26.67 -2.52
CA ASN A 619 -16.60 26.22 -3.02
C ASN A 619 -17.11 27.20 -4.09
N GLY A 620 -17.57 26.67 -5.22
CA GLY A 620 -18.10 27.47 -6.32
C GLY A 620 -17.81 26.90 -7.70
N THR A 621 -17.97 27.74 -8.72
CA THR A 621 -17.89 27.35 -10.12
C THR A 621 -16.54 27.72 -10.75
N TYR A 622 -15.92 26.79 -11.48
CA TYR A 622 -14.63 26.99 -12.15
C TYR A 622 -14.68 26.55 -13.63
N GLU A 623 -13.89 27.18 -14.50
CA GLU A 623 -13.62 26.68 -15.85
C GLU A 623 -12.46 25.67 -15.80
N LEU A 624 -12.68 24.42 -16.20
CA LEU A 624 -11.62 23.44 -16.42
C LEU A 624 -11.25 23.46 -17.91
N ARG A 625 -9.96 23.65 -18.21
CA ARG A 625 -9.47 23.79 -19.59
C ARG A 625 -8.24 22.93 -19.85
N PHE A 626 -8.24 22.25 -20.98
CA PHE A 626 -7.09 21.57 -21.59
C PHE A 626 -6.77 22.25 -22.91
N GLN A 627 -5.53 22.69 -23.13
CA GLN A 627 -5.19 23.42 -24.36
C GLN A 627 -3.72 23.27 -24.72
N GLY A 628 -3.43 22.98 -25.99
CA GLY A 628 -2.07 22.87 -26.50
C GLY A 628 -1.28 24.18 -26.39
N ILE A 629 -0.04 24.10 -25.92
CA ILE A 629 0.83 25.26 -25.67
C ILE A 629 1.95 25.33 -26.71
N VAL A 630 2.43 24.19 -27.21
CA VAL A 630 3.56 24.12 -28.15
C VAL A 630 3.21 23.21 -29.33
N SER A 631 3.09 23.75 -30.54
CA SER A 631 3.50 22.99 -31.72
C SER A 631 3.72 23.86 -32.98
N THR A 632 4.82 23.63 -33.68
CA THR A 632 5.02 24.06 -35.08
C THR A 632 4.66 22.94 -36.07
N VAL A 633 4.15 21.81 -35.56
CA VAL A 633 3.92 20.54 -36.28
C VAL A 633 2.59 19.93 -35.81
N SER A 634 1.95 19.07 -36.60
CA SER A 634 0.61 18.48 -36.34
C SER A 634 0.54 17.47 -35.18
N ARG A 635 1.18 17.78 -34.04
CA ARG A 635 1.16 17.00 -32.81
C ARG A 635 -0.22 17.08 -32.14
N ALA A 636 -0.62 15.99 -31.50
CA ALA A 636 -1.94 15.85 -30.90
C ALA A 636 -1.88 15.08 -29.59
N SER A 637 -2.88 15.36 -28.74
CA SER A 637 -3.20 14.54 -27.58
C SER A 637 -4.64 14.07 -27.68
N VAL A 638 -4.88 12.87 -27.19
CA VAL A 638 -6.21 12.34 -26.90
C VAL A 638 -6.35 12.29 -25.40
N ILE A 639 -7.49 12.72 -24.85
CA ILE A 639 -7.78 12.70 -23.43
C ILE A 639 -9.11 11.99 -23.15
N ASP A 640 -9.19 11.37 -21.98
CA ASP A 640 -10.35 10.64 -21.51
C ASP A 640 -10.41 10.60 -19.95
N ASP A 641 -11.54 10.22 -19.38
CA ASP A 641 -11.76 9.91 -17.96
C ASP A 641 -11.27 11.00 -16.99
N VAL A 642 -11.79 12.22 -17.17
CA VAL A 642 -11.42 13.41 -16.39
C VAL A 642 -12.11 13.43 -15.03
N ARG A 643 -11.35 13.50 -13.94
CA ARG A 643 -11.85 13.44 -12.57
C ARG A 643 -11.27 14.56 -11.72
N LEU A 644 -12.07 15.02 -10.77
CA LEU A 644 -11.64 15.99 -9.76
C LEU A 644 -12.15 15.53 -8.38
N ASP A 645 -11.32 14.74 -7.71
CA ASP A 645 -11.63 14.11 -6.43
C ASP A 645 -11.12 14.99 -5.28
N PHE A 646 -11.95 15.29 -4.29
CA PHE A 646 -11.48 16.02 -3.10
C PHE A 646 -10.41 15.20 -2.36
N LEU A 647 -9.35 15.88 -1.93
CA LEU A 647 -8.28 15.28 -1.16
C LEU A 647 -8.46 15.56 0.32
N GLU A 648 -8.50 16.85 0.66
CA GLU A 648 -8.50 17.29 2.05
C GLU A 648 -8.95 18.74 2.15
N ASP A 649 -9.54 19.06 3.31
CA ASP A 649 -9.74 20.43 3.70
C ASP A 649 -8.46 20.83 4.40
N GLY A 650 -8.03 22.07 4.22
CA GLY A 650 -7.15 22.55 5.24
C GLY A 650 -6.90 24.03 5.25
N THR A 651 -6.45 24.38 6.43
CA THR A 651 -5.70 25.59 6.73
C THR A 651 -4.24 25.34 6.35
N PHE A 652 -3.96 25.24 5.05
CA PHE A 652 -2.60 25.14 4.51
C PHE A 652 -2.01 26.51 4.23
N ALA A 653 -0.69 26.62 4.28
CA ALA A 653 0.01 27.69 3.58
C ALA A 653 0.19 27.25 2.12
N GLU A 654 -0.32 28.04 1.17
CA GLU A 654 -0.29 27.71 -0.26
C GLU A 654 1.17 27.76 -0.78
N ILE A 655 1.64 26.66 -1.38
CA ILE A 655 2.88 26.62 -2.16
C ILE A 655 2.47 26.60 -3.64
N ALA A 656 2.85 27.65 -4.38
CA ALA A 656 2.62 27.68 -5.82
C ALA A 656 3.49 26.63 -6.53
N ASN A 657 2.93 25.98 -7.54
CA ASN A 657 3.58 24.93 -8.33
C ASN A 657 4.31 23.87 -7.49
N ALA A 658 3.65 23.40 -6.43
CA ALA A 658 4.31 22.57 -5.46
C ALA A 658 4.86 21.22 -5.98
N GLY A 659 4.31 20.73 -7.09
CA GLY A 659 4.80 19.55 -7.81
C GLY A 659 5.72 19.85 -9.00
N PHE A 660 6.09 21.12 -9.24
CA PHE A 660 6.91 21.53 -10.39
C PHE A 660 6.30 21.22 -11.78
N GLU A 661 4.99 21.02 -11.83
CA GLU A 661 4.25 20.52 -12.99
C GLU A 661 4.00 21.55 -14.09
N TYR A 662 4.28 22.83 -13.83
CA TYR A 662 4.28 23.85 -14.88
C TYR A 662 5.53 24.75 -14.84
N SER A 663 6.03 25.10 -16.02
CA SER A 663 7.15 26.02 -16.21
C SER A 663 7.23 26.40 -17.69
N ASP A 664 8.14 27.32 -18.03
CA ASP A 664 8.60 27.46 -19.42
C ASP A 664 9.07 26.10 -19.99
N HIS A 665 9.04 25.96 -21.31
CA HIS A 665 9.28 24.70 -22.02
C HIS A 665 10.65 24.10 -21.69
N LEU A 666 10.65 22.85 -21.21
CA LEU A 666 11.86 22.09 -20.90
C LEU A 666 12.54 21.64 -22.21
N GLY A 667 13.68 22.26 -22.54
CA GLY A 667 14.55 21.88 -23.67
C GLY A 667 14.45 22.78 -24.90
N THR A 668 15.20 22.44 -25.97
CA THR A 668 15.08 23.11 -27.27
C THR A 668 13.91 22.53 -28.06
N ALA A 669 13.29 23.34 -28.93
CA ALA A 669 12.20 22.94 -29.84
C ALA A 669 12.50 21.72 -30.75
N SER A 670 13.73 21.20 -30.73
CA SER A 670 14.23 20.02 -31.43
C SER A 670 14.23 18.70 -30.62
N GLY A 671 13.73 18.68 -29.38
CA GLY A 671 13.09 17.46 -28.82
C GLY A 671 13.94 16.40 -28.11
N THR A 672 15.01 16.74 -27.39
CA THR A 672 15.78 15.72 -26.60
C THR A 672 16.16 16.09 -25.16
N ALA A 673 16.04 17.36 -24.73
CA ALA A 673 16.37 17.73 -23.36
C ALA A 673 15.12 17.62 -22.46
N THR A 674 15.20 16.82 -21.40
CA THR A 674 14.12 16.57 -20.43
C THR A 674 14.26 17.42 -19.16
N TYR A 675 15.11 18.45 -19.17
CA TYR A 675 15.37 19.30 -18.02
C TYR A 675 15.76 20.72 -18.47
N GLN A 676 15.61 21.68 -17.55
CA GLN A 676 16.02 23.06 -17.74
C GLN A 676 16.58 23.62 -16.44
N PHE A 677 17.72 24.33 -16.53
CA PHE A 677 18.25 25.10 -15.41
C PHE A 677 17.55 26.45 -15.33
N ALA A 678 17.17 26.86 -14.11
CA ALA A 678 16.46 28.11 -13.83
C ALA A 678 15.31 28.44 -14.83
N PRO A 679 14.32 27.54 -14.99
CA PRO A 679 13.19 27.80 -15.87
C PRO A 679 12.36 29.00 -15.38
N GLY A 680 11.88 29.83 -16.31
CA GLY A 680 10.90 30.88 -16.01
C GLY A 680 9.50 30.32 -15.77
N ASN A 681 8.60 31.16 -15.24
CA ASN A 681 7.19 30.83 -14.99
C ASN A 681 6.95 29.56 -14.14
N ALA A 682 7.92 29.21 -13.31
CA ALA A 682 7.89 27.97 -12.52
C ALA A 682 7.25 28.13 -11.13
N GLY A 683 6.87 29.34 -10.70
CA GLY A 683 6.39 29.57 -9.32
C GLY A 683 7.48 29.44 -8.23
N TRP A 684 8.71 29.12 -8.62
CA TRP A 684 9.89 28.97 -7.76
C TRP A 684 11.04 29.86 -8.26
N THR A 685 11.89 30.33 -7.35
CA THR A 685 13.16 30.98 -7.66
C THR A 685 14.27 29.94 -7.71
N PHE A 686 15.18 30.09 -8.68
CA PHE A 686 16.32 29.19 -8.88
C PHE A 686 17.60 30.04 -8.91
N ASP A 687 18.43 29.91 -7.88
CA ASP A 687 19.64 30.72 -7.71
C ASP A 687 20.86 29.85 -7.39
N GLY A 688 22.07 30.43 -7.51
CA GLY A 688 23.35 29.77 -7.30
C GLY A 688 24.30 29.92 -8.50
N PRO A 689 25.45 29.22 -8.52
CA PRO A 689 26.31 29.18 -9.71
C PRO A 689 25.52 28.69 -10.94
N THR A 690 25.84 29.18 -12.14
CA THR A 690 25.13 28.76 -13.37
C THR A 690 25.07 27.22 -13.49
N ASN A 691 23.89 26.67 -13.81
CA ASN A 691 23.63 25.22 -13.98
C ASN A 691 23.64 24.38 -12.67
N THR A 692 23.05 24.88 -11.58
CA THR A 692 23.02 24.19 -10.27
C THR A 692 21.63 23.89 -9.73
N SER A 693 20.55 24.45 -10.27
CA SER A 693 19.17 24.07 -9.92
C SER A 693 18.21 24.27 -11.09
N GLY A 694 17.09 23.57 -11.08
CA GLY A 694 16.11 23.63 -12.17
C GLY A 694 14.98 22.61 -12.04
N ILE A 695 14.29 22.34 -13.16
CA ILE A 695 13.21 21.35 -13.26
C ILE A 695 13.61 20.27 -14.27
N THR A 696 13.29 19.02 -13.96
CA THR A 696 13.43 17.87 -14.86
C THR A 696 12.10 17.14 -15.01
N GLU A 697 11.95 16.39 -16.09
CA GLU A 697 10.75 15.64 -16.47
C GLU A 697 11.09 14.18 -16.74
N SER A 698 10.21 13.28 -16.31
CA SER A 698 10.27 11.85 -16.58
C SER A 698 9.72 11.56 -17.97
N ILE A 699 10.54 10.91 -18.81
CA ILE A 699 10.06 10.28 -20.04
C ILE A 699 10.31 8.78 -19.90
N GLY A 700 9.25 7.97 -19.88
CA GLY A 700 9.39 6.51 -19.76
C GLY A 700 10.37 5.92 -20.78
N TRP A 701 11.06 4.84 -20.40
CA TRP A 701 11.95 3.97 -21.19
C TRP A 701 13.18 4.58 -21.90
N VAL A 702 13.33 5.91 -21.98
CA VAL A 702 14.55 6.53 -22.51
C VAL A 702 15.40 7.00 -21.34
N ALA A 703 16.52 6.33 -21.08
CA ALA A 703 17.46 6.69 -20.03
C ALA A 703 17.78 8.20 -20.10
N PRO A 704 17.30 9.03 -19.16
CA PRO A 704 17.63 10.44 -19.19
C PRO A 704 19.09 10.60 -18.78
N ARG A 705 19.75 11.65 -19.27
CA ARG A 705 21.05 12.10 -18.73
C ARG A 705 20.95 12.56 -17.26
N VAL A 706 19.75 12.58 -16.68
CA VAL A 706 19.40 12.69 -15.26
C VAL A 706 18.36 11.60 -14.98
N SER A 707 18.78 10.36 -14.75
CA SER A 707 17.83 9.28 -14.46
C SER A 707 17.11 9.56 -13.14
N ILE A 708 15.79 9.78 -13.23
CA ILE A 708 14.90 9.96 -12.09
C ILE A 708 14.19 8.65 -11.78
N ALA A 709 13.70 8.50 -10.54
CA ALA A 709 12.82 7.41 -10.14
C ALA A 709 11.74 7.15 -11.20
N ARG A 710 11.38 5.88 -11.42
CA ARG A 710 10.37 5.48 -12.44
C ARG A 710 9.00 6.18 -12.29
N ARG A 711 8.72 6.84 -11.15
CA ARG A 711 7.50 7.62 -10.86
C ARG A 711 7.86 8.88 -10.08
N THR A 712 7.44 10.06 -10.54
CA THR A 712 7.37 11.28 -9.72
C THR A 712 6.11 11.23 -8.85
N PRO A 713 6.17 11.72 -7.60
CA PRO A 713 5.03 11.79 -6.69
C PRO A 713 3.81 12.52 -7.25
N GLU A 714 4.04 13.63 -7.96
CA GLU A 714 3.01 14.34 -8.70
C GLU A 714 3.41 14.39 -10.18
N GLY A 715 2.43 14.30 -11.07
CA GLY A 715 2.61 14.42 -12.52
C GLY A 715 3.83 13.70 -13.10
N ARG A 716 4.73 14.46 -13.74
CA ARG A 716 5.95 13.93 -14.40
C ARG A 716 7.18 14.76 -14.14
N ARG A 717 7.07 15.88 -13.43
CA ARG A 717 8.16 16.83 -13.24
C ARG A 717 8.60 16.83 -11.79
N CYS A 718 9.82 17.29 -11.56
CA CYS A 718 10.32 17.56 -10.22
C CYS A 718 11.41 18.62 -10.27
N GLY A 719 11.61 19.31 -9.16
CA GLY A 719 12.74 20.20 -8.96
C GLY A 719 14.02 19.39 -8.75
N PHE A 720 15.17 19.92 -9.19
CA PHE A 720 16.48 19.33 -8.88
C PHE A 720 17.45 20.37 -8.34
N ILE A 721 18.30 19.93 -7.40
CA ILE A 721 19.40 20.68 -6.81
C ILE A 721 20.69 19.92 -7.06
N LYS A 722 21.72 20.64 -7.50
CA LYS A 722 23.02 20.10 -7.88
C LYS A 722 24.15 20.98 -7.33
N GLY A 723 25.05 20.38 -6.56
CA GLY A 723 26.14 21.12 -5.91
C GLY A 723 25.55 22.15 -4.95
N SER A 724 25.99 23.41 -5.03
CA SER A 724 25.52 24.50 -4.17
C SER A 724 24.30 25.26 -4.73
N GLY A 725 23.44 24.60 -5.50
CA GLY A 725 22.24 25.22 -6.09
C GLY A 725 21.16 25.53 -5.06
N ARG A 726 20.27 26.48 -5.37
CA ARG A 726 19.14 26.87 -4.51
C ARG A 726 17.82 26.84 -5.27
N ILE A 727 16.76 26.40 -4.61
CA ILE A 727 15.36 26.50 -5.05
C ILE A 727 14.57 27.15 -3.91
N GLY A 728 13.76 28.18 -4.15
CA GLY A 728 13.02 28.86 -3.08
C GLY A 728 11.69 29.47 -3.49
N GLN A 729 10.86 29.77 -2.50
CA GLN A 729 9.58 30.47 -2.66
C GLN A 729 9.20 31.19 -1.35
N THR A 730 8.61 32.37 -1.46
CA THR A 730 7.99 33.06 -0.31
C THR A 730 6.58 32.50 -0.09
N ILE A 731 6.31 32.03 1.13
CA ILE A 731 5.05 31.37 1.51
C ILE A 731 4.28 32.27 2.50
N ALA A 732 2.96 32.39 2.31
CA ALA A 732 2.07 33.11 3.22
C ALA A 732 1.30 32.15 4.13
N PHE A 733 1.33 32.42 5.45
CA PHE A 733 0.71 31.55 6.45
C PHE A 733 -0.64 32.11 6.91
N PRO A 734 -1.75 31.33 6.85
CA PRO A 734 -3.11 31.86 7.05
C PRO A 734 -3.53 32.11 8.51
N ALA A 735 -2.77 31.62 9.50
CA ALA A 735 -3.11 31.72 10.93
C ALA A 735 -1.89 32.07 11.81
N THR A 736 -2.01 33.07 12.68
CA THR A 736 -0.95 33.56 13.59
C THR A 736 -0.89 32.65 14.81
N GLY A 737 0.33 32.32 15.28
CA GLY A 737 0.51 31.44 16.44
C GLY A 737 0.15 29.97 16.18
N ALA A 738 -0.19 29.60 14.94
CA ALA A 738 -0.36 28.22 14.53
C ALA A 738 1.01 27.57 14.23
N VAL A 739 1.09 26.27 14.50
CA VAL A 739 2.21 25.42 14.10
C VAL A 739 1.87 24.76 12.78
N TYR A 740 2.83 24.78 11.86
CA TYR A 740 2.72 24.19 10.53
C TYR A 740 3.75 23.09 10.35
N ARG A 741 3.54 22.26 9.35
CA ARG A 741 4.46 21.22 8.92
C ARG A 741 4.71 21.35 7.44
N LEU A 742 5.98 21.37 7.04
CA LEU A 742 6.41 21.20 5.66
C LEU A 742 6.56 19.71 5.38
N ALA A 743 5.86 19.20 4.37
CA ALA A 743 6.07 17.88 3.79
C ALA A 743 6.60 18.04 2.37
N ILE A 744 7.60 17.27 1.99
CA ILE A 744 8.14 17.20 0.63
C ILE A 744 8.46 15.75 0.27
N GLN A 745 8.63 15.46 -1.01
CA GLN A 745 9.17 14.18 -1.47
C GLN A 745 10.57 14.40 -2.02
N THR A 746 11.52 13.53 -1.67
CA THR A 746 12.92 13.67 -2.09
C THR A 746 13.52 12.38 -2.64
N ALA A 747 14.39 12.48 -3.64
CA ALA A 747 15.11 11.34 -4.21
C ALA A 747 16.52 11.73 -4.66
N SER A 748 17.36 10.74 -4.88
CA SER A 748 18.63 10.86 -5.60
C SER A 748 18.46 10.59 -7.08
N ARG A 749 19.36 11.17 -7.87
CA ARG A 749 19.60 10.70 -9.23
C ARG A 749 20.23 9.30 -9.22
N GLU A 750 19.70 8.42 -10.05
CA GLU A 750 20.22 7.05 -10.21
C GLU A 750 21.66 7.04 -10.76
N GLY A 751 22.52 6.25 -10.11
CA GLY A 751 23.94 6.10 -10.41
C GLY A 751 24.83 7.23 -9.86
N TYR A 752 24.24 8.26 -9.24
CA TYR A 752 24.93 9.41 -8.67
C TYR A 752 24.30 9.87 -7.35
N GLU A 753 24.11 8.92 -6.45
CA GLU A 753 23.48 9.10 -5.14
C GLU A 753 24.38 9.89 -4.17
N ASN A 754 23.83 10.25 -3.00
CA ASN A 754 24.51 10.91 -1.89
C ASN A 754 24.75 12.42 -2.07
N HIS A 755 23.84 13.12 -2.77
CA HIS A 755 23.81 14.59 -2.74
C HIS A 755 23.23 15.09 -1.41
N THR A 756 23.81 16.18 -0.88
CA THR A 756 23.34 16.82 0.35
C THR A 756 22.74 18.21 0.11
N PHE A 757 21.64 18.53 0.79
CA PHE A 757 21.00 19.85 0.79
C PHE A 757 20.45 20.19 2.18
N ARG A 758 20.13 21.44 2.47
CA ARG A 758 19.45 21.88 3.71
C ARG A 758 18.18 22.65 3.40
N ILE A 759 17.31 22.78 4.39
CA ILE A 759 16.05 23.52 4.29
C ILE A 759 16.12 24.72 5.22
N LEU A 760 15.88 25.90 4.66
CA LEU A 760 15.91 27.18 5.37
C LEU A 760 14.50 27.78 5.41
N LEU A 761 14.16 28.41 6.52
CA LEU A 761 12.99 29.27 6.67
C LEU A 761 13.47 30.64 7.14
N ASP A 762 13.23 31.69 6.36
CA ASP A 762 13.78 33.05 6.61
C ASP A 762 15.31 33.07 6.81
N GLY A 763 16.01 32.17 6.13
CA GLY A 763 17.47 32.03 6.20
C GLY A 763 17.97 31.18 7.37
N GLU A 764 17.11 30.83 8.33
CA GLU A 764 17.46 29.93 9.44
C GLU A 764 17.26 28.46 9.05
N PRO A 765 18.22 27.57 9.33
CA PRO A 765 18.10 26.16 8.98
C PRO A 765 17.06 25.45 9.85
N LEU A 766 16.03 24.90 9.20
CA LEU A 766 15.09 23.96 9.83
C LEU A 766 15.72 22.58 10.04
N LEU A 767 16.72 22.26 9.22
CA LEU A 767 17.47 21.02 9.24
C LEU A 767 18.88 21.29 8.71
N ALA A 768 19.92 20.81 9.41
CA ALA A 768 21.30 21.15 9.10
C ALA A 768 21.75 20.61 7.73
N TYR A 769 21.43 19.34 7.41
CA TYR A 769 21.45 18.79 6.04
C TYR A 769 20.63 17.49 5.90
N GLN A 770 20.09 17.27 4.71
CA GLN A 770 19.42 16.08 4.21
C GLN A 770 20.31 15.44 3.14
N GLN A 771 20.59 14.15 3.28
CA GLN A 771 21.30 13.38 2.25
C GLN A 771 20.32 12.49 1.49
N THR A 772 20.19 12.73 0.19
CA THR A 772 19.44 11.81 -0.69
C THR A 772 20.32 10.61 -1.02
N GLN A 773 19.86 9.39 -0.74
CA GLN A 773 20.56 8.14 -1.09
C GLN A 773 19.70 7.21 -1.96
N GLN A 774 18.38 7.27 -1.80
CA GLN A 774 17.46 6.41 -2.53
C GLN A 774 17.13 7.02 -3.88
N THR A 775 17.08 6.19 -4.91
CA THR A 775 16.74 6.61 -6.27
C THR A 775 15.23 6.66 -6.52
N TYR A 776 14.43 6.40 -5.49
CA TYR A 776 12.99 6.58 -5.45
C TYR A 776 12.61 7.68 -4.45
N PHE A 777 11.47 8.34 -4.68
CA PHE A 777 11.00 9.42 -3.82
C PHE A 777 10.58 8.90 -2.45
N GLN A 778 11.04 9.61 -1.43
CA GLN A 778 10.71 9.36 -0.03
C GLN A 778 10.15 10.63 0.61
N PRO A 779 9.14 10.51 1.49
CA PRO A 779 8.62 11.64 2.23
C PRO A 779 9.66 12.19 3.19
N LEU A 780 9.78 13.52 3.25
CA LEU A 780 10.49 14.27 4.26
C LEU A 780 9.52 15.28 4.86
N GLU A 781 9.20 15.13 6.14
CA GLU A 781 8.37 16.08 6.88
C GLU A 781 9.16 16.79 7.97
N ILE A 782 8.89 18.08 8.14
CA ILE A 782 9.55 18.95 9.12
C ILE A 782 8.51 19.87 9.77
N THR A 783 8.44 19.84 11.10
CA THR A 783 7.61 20.80 11.85
C THR A 783 8.27 22.17 11.84
N LEU A 784 7.52 23.18 11.42
CA LEU A 784 7.97 24.56 11.33
C LEU A 784 7.91 25.23 12.72
N PRO A 785 8.84 26.16 13.03
CA PRO A 785 8.77 26.93 14.27
C PRO A 785 7.46 27.74 14.37
N PRO A 786 6.97 28.03 15.59
CA PRO A 786 5.75 28.83 15.77
C PRO A 786 5.85 30.17 15.04
N ALA A 787 4.87 30.44 14.17
CA ALA A 787 4.92 31.59 13.28
C ALA A 787 4.91 32.93 14.05
N THR A 788 5.96 33.74 13.86
CA THR A 788 6.05 35.12 14.40
C THR A 788 5.92 36.22 13.33
N ASN A 789 5.98 35.90 12.03
CA ASN A 789 5.70 36.79 10.90
C ASN A 789 4.94 36.04 9.78
N TRP A 790 4.02 36.71 9.07
CA TRP A 790 2.98 36.05 8.24
C TRP A 790 3.34 35.79 6.77
N THR A 791 4.60 35.97 6.42
CA THR A 791 5.23 35.49 5.19
C THR A 791 6.64 35.04 5.53
N ALA A 792 7.09 33.91 5.01
CA ALA A 792 8.45 33.42 5.20
C ALA A 792 9.06 32.86 3.91
N ASP A 793 10.37 33.01 3.76
CA ASP A 793 11.12 32.46 2.64
C ASP A 793 11.51 30.99 2.91
N LEU A 794 10.90 30.06 2.17
CA LEU A 794 11.29 28.65 2.18
C LEU A 794 12.34 28.41 1.10
N VAL A 795 13.52 27.91 1.49
CA VAL A 795 14.64 27.66 0.57
C VAL A 795 15.24 26.27 0.78
N PHE A 796 15.43 25.55 -0.33
CA PHE A 796 16.21 24.33 -0.40
C PHE A 796 17.59 24.68 -0.96
N GLU A 797 18.66 24.41 -0.21
CA GLU A 797 20.02 24.79 -0.56
C GLU A 797 20.96 23.57 -0.58
N GLY A 798 21.60 23.30 -1.71
CA GLY A 798 22.60 22.25 -1.83
C GLY A 798 23.92 22.58 -1.11
N LEU A 799 24.59 21.55 -0.56
CA LEU A 799 25.79 21.68 0.26
C LEU A 799 27.05 21.02 -0.34
N ASP A 800 26.89 20.20 -1.39
CA ASP A 800 28.02 19.54 -2.04
C ASP A 800 28.94 20.58 -2.72
N ALA A 801 30.25 20.48 -2.45
CA ALA A 801 31.24 21.27 -3.18
C ALA A 801 31.19 20.98 -4.69
N VAL A 802 31.53 21.97 -5.51
CA VAL A 802 31.38 22.03 -6.98
C VAL A 802 32.02 20.83 -7.75
N GLU A 803 32.81 19.98 -7.09
CA GLU A 803 33.69 18.98 -7.70
C GLU A 803 32.98 17.69 -8.16
N ASN A 804 31.86 17.28 -7.56
CA ASN A 804 31.08 16.12 -8.02
C ASN A 804 29.87 16.54 -8.88
N LYS A 805 30.15 16.96 -10.12
CA LYS A 805 29.21 17.58 -11.09
C LYS A 805 27.95 16.77 -11.45
N ASN A 806 27.75 15.57 -10.91
CA ASN A 806 26.65 14.67 -11.30
C ASN A 806 25.76 14.18 -10.15
N ARG A 807 25.99 14.57 -8.89
CA ARG A 807 25.07 14.25 -7.79
C ARG A 807 23.92 15.27 -7.75
N PHE A 808 22.69 14.78 -7.59
CA PHE A 808 21.48 15.61 -7.53
C PHE A 808 20.57 15.14 -6.41
N SER A 809 19.92 16.11 -5.75
CA SER A 809 18.69 15.86 -5.00
C SER A 809 17.51 16.30 -5.84
N LEU A 810 16.51 15.44 -5.94
CA LEU A 810 15.21 15.70 -6.56
C LEU A 810 14.22 16.07 -5.46
N ILE A 811 13.33 17.02 -5.73
CA ILE A 811 12.30 17.49 -4.79
C ILE A 811 10.97 17.58 -5.54
N ASP A 812 9.91 17.08 -4.92
CA ASP A 812 8.56 17.12 -5.47
C ASP A 812 7.51 17.21 -4.35
N ALA A 813 6.23 17.44 -4.71
CA ALA A 813 5.06 17.41 -3.84
C ALA A 813 5.19 18.21 -2.53
N ALA A 814 5.67 19.46 -2.60
CA ALA A 814 5.86 20.28 -1.42
C ALA A 814 4.52 20.76 -0.81
N ARG A 815 4.28 20.56 0.48
CA ARG A 815 3.02 20.92 1.15
C ARG A 815 3.30 21.54 2.50
N VAL A 816 2.51 22.54 2.89
CA VAL A 816 2.57 23.13 4.23
C VAL A 816 1.19 23.11 4.88
N PHE A 817 0.97 22.17 5.80
CA PHE A 817 -0.30 22.05 6.52
C PHE A 817 -0.19 22.57 7.94
N ARG A 818 -1.27 23.14 8.45
CA ARG A 818 -1.42 23.44 9.87
C ARG A 818 -1.62 22.14 10.64
N ILE A 819 -0.82 21.94 11.69
CA ILE A 819 -0.95 20.81 12.62
C ILE A 819 -1.53 21.22 13.99
N GLY A 820 -2.05 22.45 14.09
CA GLY A 820 -2.72 23.00 15.26
C GLY A 820 -1.91 24.09 15.98
N THR A 821 -2.07 24.20 17.30
CA THR A 821 -1.22 25.02 18.20
C THR A 821 -0.20 24.18 18.96
N GLY A 822 -0.03 22.90 18.58
CA GLY A 822 0.99 21.95 19.03
C GLY A 822 1.18 21.83 20.54
N PRO A 823 0.46 20.95 21.26
CA PRO A 823 0.69 20.74 22.69
C PRO A 823 1.95 19.90 23.00
N LEU A 824 2.49 19.18 22.00
CA LEU A 824 3.73 18.40 22.11
C LEU A 824 4.95 19.21 21.65
N SER A 825 5.99 19.19 22.46
CA SER A 825 7.31 19.74 22.14
C SER A 825 8.17 18.69 21.44
N ASN A 826 8.80 19.05 20.32
CA ASN A 826 9.75 18.24 19.55
C ASN A 826 9.34 16.77 19.31
N GLY A 827 8.10 16.54 18.87
CA GLY A 827 7.59 15.19 18.60
C GLY A 827 8.29 14.44 17.47
N SER A 828 8.98 15.15 16.57
CA SER A 828 9.83 14.57 15.52
C SER A 828 11.26 14.29 15.97
N PHE A 829 11.64 14.61 17.21
CA PHE A 829 12.97 14.37 17.78
C PHE A 829 14.17 15.05 17.06
N GLU A 830 13.90 15.94 16.11
CA GLU A 830 14.93 16.65 15.34
C GLU A 830 15.74 17.64 16.18
N THR A 831 15.13 18.26 17.20
CA THR A 831 15.77 19.27 18.04
C THR A 831 16.47 18.68 19.27
N THR A 832 17.74 18.29 19.18
CA THR A 832 18.53 17.85 20.35
C THR A 832 19.94 18.45 20.38
N THR A 833 20.45 18.71 21.57
CA THR A 833 21.85 19.10 21.84
C THR A 833 22.76 17.91 22.11
N SER A 834 22.19 16.71 22.29
CA SER A 834 22.93 15.50 22.68
C SER A 834 23.68 14.83 21.52
N LEU A 835 23.32 15.18 20.28
CA LEU A 835 24.04 14.81 19.07
C LEU A 835 24.49 16.11 18.39
N PRO A 836 25.80 16.30 18.09
CA PRO A 836 26.26 17.46 17.36
C PRO A 836 25.48 17.61 16.04
N ASP A 837 25.17 18.84 15.65
CA ASP A 837 24.60 19.11 14.35
C ASP A 837 25.53 18.57 13.26
N GLY A 838 25.00 17.70 12.40
CA GLY A 838 25.78 17.01 11.38
C GLY A 838 26.17 15.57 11.68
N ASP A 839 26.08 15.10 12.93
CA ASP A 839 26.29 13.68 13.28
C ASP A 839 24.97 12.89 13.18
N TYR A 840 24.67 12.50 11.94
CA TYR A 840 23.53 11.64 11.61
C TYR A 840 23.92 10.16 11.57
N SER A 841 25.13 9.82 12.00
CA SER A 841 25.62 8.43 12.06
C SER A 841 25.69 7.88 13.48
N GLY A 842 25.58 8.76 14.48
CA GLY A 842 25.66 8.43 15.89
C GLY A 842 24.31 8.23 16.57
N TYR A 843 24.38 7.83 17.84
CA TYR A 843 23.25 7.79 18.76
C TYR A 843 23.71 8.29 20.13
N ALA A 844 22.78 8.90 20.87
CA ALA A 844 22.97 9.33 22.24
C ALA A 844 21.91 8.66 23.12
N THR A 845 22.26 8.39 24.38
CA THR A 845 21.38 7.75 25.37
C THR A 845 21.07 8.72 26.49
N LEU A 846 19.88 8.62 27.10
CA LEU A 846 19.44 9.49 28.20
C LEU A 846 19.56 10.99 27.85
N CYS A 847 19.14 11.35 26.63
CA CYS A 847 19.31 12.68 26.06
C CYS A 847 18.42 13.72 26.75
N GLU A 848 18.92 14.95 26.85
CA GLU A 848 18.05 16.11 27.04
C GLU A 848 17.43 16.49 25.69
N ASN A 849 16.10 16.60 25.65
CA ASN A 849 15.40 16.80 24.40
C ASN A 849 14.08 17.57 24.55
N ALA A 850 14.17 18.90 24.63
CA ALA A 850 13.06 19.85 24.44
C ALA A 850 11.69 19.37 24.99
N GLY A 851 11.62 18.91 26.24
CA GLY A 851 10.39 18.46 26.90
C GLY A 851 10.21 16.95 27.07
N TRP A 852 10.99 16.13 26.36
CA TRP A 852 11.03 14.67 26.54
C TRP A 852 12.00 14.24 27.65
N ILE A 853 11.59 13.21 28.41
CA ILE A 853 12.37 12.57 29.47
C ILE A 853 12.64 11.12 29.06
N PHE A 854 13.90 10.70 29.19
CA PHE A 854 14.42 9.39 28.83
C PHE A 854 14.92 8.68 30.09
N GLU A 855 14.35 7.51 30.41
CA GLU A 855 14.68 6.76 31.64
C GLU A 855 15.14 5.34 31.31
N ALA A 856 16.25 4.91 31.92
CA ALA A 856 16.77 3.55 31.78
C ALA A 856 15.92 2.52 32.53
N ASP A 857 15.99 1.27 32.09
CA ASP A 857 15.42 0.15 32.85
C ASP A 857 16.31 -0.29 34.04
N ALA A 858 15.81 -1.23 34.84
CA ALA A 858 16.55 -1.76 36.00
C ALA A 858 17.84 -2.52 35.62
N ALA A 859 18.03 -2.87 34.35
CA ALA A 859 19.23 -3.52 33.81
C ALA A 859 20.16 -2.53 33.07
N ASP A 860 19.96 -1.22 33.26
CA ASP A 860 20.68 -0.11 32.62
C ASP A 860 20.60 -0.08 31.09
N ARG A 861 19.52 -0.65 30.49
CA ARG A 861 19.23 -0.43 29.07
C ARG A 861 18.61 0.95 28.90
N LYS A 862 19.15 1.72 27.96
CA LYS A 862 18.89 3.15 27.86
C LYS A 862 18.09 3.46 26.60
N PRO A 863 17.05 4.31 26.70
CA PRO A 863 16.45 4.91 25.53
C PRO A 863 17.27 6.13 25.10
N GLY A 864 16.98 6.67 23.92
CA GLY A 864 17.71 7.82 23.42
C GLY A 864 17.29 8.29 22.04
N ILE A 865 18.17 9.03 21.39
CA ILE A 865 17.98 9.56 20.04
C ILE A 865 19.08 9.01 19.15
N SER A 866 18.70 8.61 17.94
CA SER A 866 19.62 8.10 16.92
C SER A 866 19.41 8.84 15.62
N GLY A 867 20.49 9.10 14.89
CA GLY A 867 20.41 9.33 13.46
C GLY A 867 20.33 8.00 12.69
N ARG A 868 20.77 7.99 11.43
CA ARG A 868 21.04 6.77 10.66
C ARG A 868 22.10 5.93 11.37
N HIS A 869 21.73 4.74 11.84
CA HIS A 869 22.67 3.90 12.58
C HIS A 869 22.58 2.44 12.16
N ALA A 870 23.72 1.74 12.12
CA ALA A 870 23.80 0.33 11.74
C ALA A 870 23.04 -0.64 12.68
N TYR A 871 22.50 -0.16 13.79
CA TYR A 871 21.69 -0.95 14.72
C TYR A 871 20.24 -0.49 14.85
N PHE A 872 19.95 0.73 14.37
CA PHE A 872 18.65 1.37 14.52
C PHE A 872 18.04 1.71 13.16
N GLY A 873 18.71 1.45 12.03
CA GLY A 873 18.17 1.74 10.72
C GLY A 873 18.16 3.24 10.40
N LEU A 874 17.15 3.66 9.63
CA LEU A 874 16.96 5.03 9.18
C LEU A 874 15.83 5.69 10.01
N PRO A 875 15.90 6.99 10.30
CA PRO A 875 14.74 7.77 10.73
C PRO A 875 13.60 7.69 9.71
N TYR A 876 12.35 7.83 10.16
CA TYR A 876 11.21 7.85 9.25
C TYR A 876 11.07 9.22 8.58
N HIS A 877 11.21 10.28 9.38
CA HIS A 877 11.25 11.66 8.92
C HIS A 877 12.52 12.34 9.43
N GLY A 878 12.89 13.44 8.77
CA GLY A 878 14.07 14.22 9.13
C GLY A 878 15.37 13.40 9.19
N GLY A 879 16.24 13.75 10.13
CA GLY A 879 17.53 13.09 10.31
C GLY A 879 17.65 12.34 11.63
N ARG A 880 16.64 12.36 12.51
CA ARG A 880 16.72 11.80 13.86
C ARG A 880 15.43 11.08 14.23
N MET A 881 15.56 10.08 15.09
CA MET A 881 14.44 9.33 15.65
C MET A 881 14.73 9.00 17.12
N ALA A 882 13.70 8.78 17.92
CA ALA A 882 13.87 8.22 19.25
C ALA A 882 13.99 6.68 19.19
N PHE A 883 14.70 6.09 20.14
CA PHE A 883 14.75 4.63 20.28
C PHE A 883 14.53 4.20 21.73
N LEU A 884 13.91 3.03 21.88
CA LEU A 884 13.57 2.37 23.14
C LEU A 884 14.24 1.00 23.20
N GLN A 885 14.73 0.58 24.36
CA GLN A 885 15.38 -0.72 24.57
C GLN A 885 14.91 -1.36 25.87
N GLY A 886 14.78 -2.69 25.88
CA GLY A 886 14.41 -3.42 27.09
C GLY A 886 13.11 -2.92 27.71
N GLN A 887 13.15 -2.50 28.98
CA GLN A 887 12.00 -1.90 29.68
C GLN A 887 12.13 -0.39 29.90
N ALA A 888 12.97 0.27 29.10
CA ALA A 888 13.19 1.71 29.19
C ALA A 888 11.92 2.51 28.93
N VAL A 889 11.95 3.80 29.29
CA VAL A 889 10.80 4.71 29.19
C VAL A 889 11.17 6.01 28.46
N ILE A 890 10.28 6.46 27.59
CA ILE A 890 10.29 7.80 26.98
C ILE A 890 8.96 8.47 27.35
N ARG A 891 8.98 9.67 27.93
CA ARG A 891 7.75 10.37 28.30
C ARG A 891 7.82 11.89 28.11
N GLN A 892 6.65 12.52 27.98
CA GLN A 892 6.49 13.97 27.96
C GLN A 892 5.23 14.39 28.70
N THR A 893 5.32 15.45 29.49
CA THR A 893 4.14 16.14 30.05
C THR A 893 3.61 17.13 29.02
N VAL A 894 2.35 16.92 28.62
CA VAL A 894 1.68 17.66 27.56
C VAL A 894 0.68 18.63 28.17
N ALA A 895 0.71 19.91 27.77
CA ALA A 895 -0.28 20.91 28.19
C ALA A 895 -1.41 21.00 27.16
N LEU A 896 -2.67 20.87 27.61
CA LEU A 896 -3.84 20.82 26.73
C LEU A 896 -4.71 22.06 26.96
N PRO A 897 -4.63 23.08 26.07
CA PRO A 897 -5.32 24.34 26.28
C PRO A 897 -6.84 24.22 26.15
N GLU A 898 -7.33 23.23 25.42
CA GLU A 898 -8.74 23.01 25.14
C GLU A 898 -9.21 21.66 25.70
N ALA A 899 -10.49 21.60 26.10
CA ALA A 899 -11.13 20.32 26.38
C ALA A 899 -11.42 19.60 25.06
N GLY A 900 -11.38 18.27 25.09
CA GLY A 900 -11.75 17.50 23.91
C GLY A 900 -11.20 16.08 23.89
N THR A 901 -11.54 15.39 22.82
CA THR A 901 -10.97 14.10 22.45
C THR A 901 -9.80 14.37 21.51
N TYR A 902 -8.70 13.63 21.67
CA TYR A 902 -7.49 13.79 20.86
C TYR A 902 -7.10 12.45 20.23
N ALA A 903 -6.44 12.49 19.07
CA ALA A 903 -5.71 11.36 18.50
C ALA A 903 -4.21 11.54 18.77
N LEU A 904 -3.59 10.50 19.33
CA LEU A 904 -2.14 10.34 19.31
C LEU A 904 -1.76 9.64 18.01
N SER A 905 -0.74 10.13 17.31
CA SER A 905 -0.21 9.43 16.15
C SER A 905 1.31 9.52 16.08
N PHE A 906 1.96 8.44 15.66
CA PHE A 906 3.42 8.34 15.54
C PHE A 906 3.80 7.21 14.59
N PHE A 907 5.03 7.22 14.09
CA PHE A 907 5.61 6.10 13.36
C PHE A 907 6.44 5.22 14.29
N ALA A 908 6.33 3.90 14.11
CA ALA A 908 7.12 2.95 14.87
C ALA A 908 7.68 1.82 14.00
N ALA A 909 8.90 1.41 14.30
CA ALA A 909 9.59 0.28 13.67
C ALA A 909 10.38 -0.50 14.73
N SER A 910 10.79 -1.71 14.38
CA SER A 910 11.76 -2.49 15.15
C SER A 910 13.18 -2.04 14.82
N ARG A 911 14.14 -2.39 15.67
CA ARG A 911 15.55 -2.34 15.29
C ARG A 911 15.82 -3.25 14.10
N ILE A 912 16.94 -3.02 13.42
CA ILE A 912 17.37 -3.89 12.31
C ILE A 912 18.01 -5.18 12.84
N ALA A 913 18.00 -6.23 12.01
CA ALA A 913 18.51 -7.55 12.37
C ALA A 913 19.96 -7.47 12.89
N PRO A 914 20.33 -8.25 13.92
CA PRO A 914 19.57 -9.36 14.52
C PRO A 914 18.62 -8.99 15.68
N TRP A 915 18.44 -7.72 16.05
CA TRP A 915 17.67 -7.31 17.23
C TRP A 915 16.19 -6.95 16.93
N GLN A 916 15.57 -7.71 16.02
CA GLN A 916 14.18 -7.52 15.57
C GLN A 916 13.17 -8.16 16.53
N GLY A 917 11.91 -7.72 16.43
CA GLY A 917 10.81 -8.21 17.26
C GLY A 917 10.81 -7.57 18.64
N TYR A 918 9.88 -6.64 18.87
CA TYR A 918 9.78 -5.91 20.12
C TYR A 918 8.33 -5.47 20.38
N THR A 919 7.96 -5.27 21.64
CA THR A 919 6.65 -4.73 22.01
C THR A 919 6.81 -3.70 23.11
N PHE A 920 6.13 -2.57 22.95
CA PHE A 920 6.06 -1.52 23.96
C PHE A 920 4.62 -1.13 24.26
N GLU A 921 4.39 -0.61 25.46
CA GLU A 921 3.12 0.00 25.85
C GLU A 921 3.15 1.51 25.60
N VAL A 922 2.01 2.04 25.19
CA VAL A 922 1.72 3.47 25.13
C VAL A 922 0.74 3.79 26.24
N CYS A 923 1.06 4.78 27.07
CA CYS A 923 0.22 5.23 28.17
C CYS A 923 -0.09 6.73 28.05
N TRP A 924 -1.29 7.10 28.48
CA TRP A 924 -1.78 8.47 28.52
C TRP A 924 -2.42 8.74 29.88
N ALA A 925 -1.96 9.77 30.58
CA ALA A 925 -2.40 10.12 31.93
C ALA A 925 -2.36 8.91 32.90
N GLY A 926 -1.31 8.10 32.82
CA GLY A 926 -1.12 6.90 33.65
C GLY A 926 -1.94 5.66 33.23
N ARG A 927 -2.83 5.79 32.24
CA ARG A 927 -3.60 4.68 31.69
C ARG A 927 -2.90 4.08 30.48
N ARG A 928 -2.78 2.76 30.40
CA ARG A 928 -2.35 2.09 29.17
C ARG A 928 -3.39 2.25 28.07
N ILE A 929 -2.96 2.83 26.96
CA ILE A 929 -3.71 3.07 25.74
C ILE A 929 -3.54 1.85 24.84
N ALA A 930 -2.32 1.54 24.41
CA ALA A 930 -2.07 0.46 23.46
C ALA A 930 -0.86 -0.40 23.83
N MET A 931 -0.80 -1.60 23.25
CA MET A 931 0.41 -2.40 23.16
C MET A 931 0.79 -2.52 21.68
N VAL A 932 2.01 -2.09 21.34
CA VAL A 932 2.43 -1.92 19.95
C VAL A 932 3.55 -2.92 19.64
N PRO A 933 3.26 -4.01 18.91
CA PRO A 933 4.29 -4.89 18.39
C PRO A 933 4.99 -4.24 17.18
N VAL A 934 6.31 -4.41 17.09
CA VAL A 934 7.14 -4.01 15.95
C VAL A 934 8.13 -5.12 15.60
N ASP A 935 7.90 -5.76 14.45
CA ASP A 935 8.62 -6.98 14.07
C ASP A 935 9.71 -6.75 13.02
N THR A 936 9.62 -5.66 12.25
CA THR A 936 10.54 -5.37 11.15
C THR A 936 11.12 -3.96 11.27
N GLY A 937 12.18 -3.67 10.53
CA GLY A 937 12.74 -2.32 10.43
C GLY A 937 11.91 -1.36 9.57
N PHE A 938 10.74 -1.77 9.08
CA PHE A 938 9.84 -0.91 8.32
C PHE A 938 8.90 -0.19 9.27
N TYR A 939 8.82 1.13 9.12
CA TYR A 939 7.91 1.94 9.91
C TYR A 939 6.46 1.70 9.52
N ARG A 940 5.62 1.61 10.53
CA ARG A 940 4.17 1.70 10.39
C ARG A 940 3.66 2.93 11.15
N ARG A 941 2.64 3.57 10.59
CA ARG A 941 1.89 4.59 11.31
C ARG A 941 1.09 3.90 12.41
N CYS A 942 1.13 4.47 13.60
CA CYS A 942 0.27 4.15 14.73
C CYS A 942 -0.64 5.35 14.98
N ARG A 943 -1.95 5.15 15.19
CA ARG A 943 -2.89 6.21 15.59
C ARG A 943 -3.91 5.73 16.61
N PHE A 944 -4.05 6.43 17.73
CA PHE A 944 -4.93 6.00 18.83
C PHE A 944 -5.82 7.13 19.29
N ARG A 945 -7.10 6.80 19.54
CA ARG A 945 -8.02 7.73 20.19
C ARG A 945 -7.71 7.76 21.69
N LEU A 946 -7.44 8.96 22.19
CA LEU A 946 -7.16 9.19 23.60
C LEU A 946 -8.45 9.45 24.37
N PRO A 947 -8.52 9.06 25.66
CA PRO A 947 -9.59 9.47 26.55
C PRO A 947 -9.77 11.00 26.54
N ARG A 948 -11.02 11.45 26.64
CA ARG A 948 -11.36 12.87 26.68
C ARG A 948 -10.66 13.56 27.86
N VAL A 949 -10.14 14.76 27.60
CA VAL A 949 -9.47 15.60 28.60
C VAL A 949 -10.28 16.86 28.89
N THR A 950 -10.12 17.39 30.10
CA THR A 950 -10.65 18.69 30.52
C THR A 950 -9.70 19.83 30.12
N ALA A 951 -10.24 21.01 29.83
CA ALA A 951 -9.45 22.17 29.42
C ALA A 951 -8.45 22.63 30.50
N GLY A 952 -7.28 23.10 30.07
CA GLY A 952 -6.26 23.67 30.95
C GLY A 952 -5.49 22.65 31.81
N GLY A 953 -5.69 21.36 31.55
CA GLY A 953 -4.99 20.28 32.23
C GLY A 953 -3.63 19.94 31.61
N THR A 954 -2.83 19.18 32.36
CA THR A 954 -1.65 18.48 31.82
C THR A 954 -1.91 16.97 31.81
N ALA A 955 -1.37 16.29 30.80
CA ALA A 955 -1.41 14.83 30.71
C ALA A 955 -0.02 14.30 30.38
N GLU A 956 0.34 13.16 30.95
CA GLU A 956 1.60 12.48 30.62
C GLU A 956 1.38 11.52 29.45
N LEU A 957 2.16 11.69 28.38
CA LEU A 957 2.34 10.69 27.32
C LEU A 957 3.59 9.87 27.63
N LEU A 958 3.46 8.55 27.59
CA LEU A 958 4.54 7.63 27.95
C LEU A 958 4.61 6.44 26.99
N PHE A 959 5.83 6.12 26.56
CA PHE A 959 6.18 4.90 25.83
C PHE A 959 7.09 4.06 26.72
N ARG A 960 6.73 2.80 26.98
CA ARG A 960 7.51 1.89 27.84
C ARG A 960 7.73 0.55 27.19
N GLY A 961 8.97 0.10 27.18
CA GLY A 961 9.35 -1.22 26.69
C GLY A 961 8.82 -2.34 27.57
N LEU A 962 8.41 -3.46 26.98
CA LEU A 962 7.93 -4.62 27.74
C LEU A 962 8.90 -5.80 27.72
N ASP A 963 9.88 -5.79 26.81
CA ASP A 963 10.84 -6.88 26.66
C ASP A 963 12.00 -6.77 27.66
N SER A 964 12.55 -7.90 28.07
CA SER A 964 13.74 -8.00 28.91
C SER A 964 15.03 -8.20 28.11
N SER A 965 14.95 -8.26 26.77
CA SER A 965 16.09 -8.42 25.86
C SER A 965 16.70 -7.09 25.40
N SER A 966 17.74 -7.14 24.55
CA SER A 966 18.32 -5.96 23.89
C SER A 966 17.56 -5.52 22.62
N ASN A 967 16.44 -6.16 22.30
CA ASN A 967 15.56 -5.71 21.23
C ASN A 967 15.00 -4.31 21.56
N GLY A 968 14.50 -3.63 20.55
CA GLY A 968 14.05 -2.25 20.72
C GLY A 968 13.10 -1.77 19.64
N ALA A 969 12.46 -0.65 19.93
CA ALA A 969 11.63 0.09 18.99
C ALA A 969 12.29 1.41 18.60
N LEU A 970 11.92 1.88 17.42
CA LEU A 970 12.19 3.20 16.90
C LEU A 970 10.88 3.96 16.90
N LEU A 971 10.90 5.22 17.32
CA LEU A 971 9.75 6.10 17.39
C LEU A 971 10.07 7.40 16.67
N ASP A 972 9.14 7.84 15.83
CA ASP A 972 9.29 9.08 15.08
C ASP A 972 7.93 9.75 14.88
N ASP A 973 7.94 11.04 14.57
CA ASP A 973 6.78 11.87 14.29
C ASP A 973 5.60 11.75 15.27
N VAL A 974 5.88 11.92 16.56
CA VAL A 974 4.84 11.90 17.59
C VAL A 974 3.99 13.17 17.54
N THR A 975 2.70 13.01 17.32
CA THR A 975 1.72 14.08 17.10
C THR A 975 0.47 13.89 17.94
N LEU A 976 -0.15 15.01 18.31
CA LEU A 976 -1.46 15.05 18.96
C LEU A 976 -2.37 15.98 18.18
N GLU A 977 -3.52 15.45 17.77
CA GLU A 977 -4.52 16.16 16.99
C GLU A 977 -5.85 16.15 17.76
N ARG A 978 -6.52 17.30 17.85
CA ARG A 978 -7.87 17.36 18.44
C ARG A 978 -8.87 16.77 17.46
N LEU A 979 -9.73 15.88 17.92
CA LEU A 979 -10.77 15.23 17.12
C LEU A 979 -12.12 15.89 17.37
N ASP A 980 -12.90 16.03 16.31
CA ASP A 980 -14.31 16.36 16.40
C ASP A 980 -15.14 15.08 16.60
N VAL A 981 -16.14 15.17 17.48
CA VAL A 981 -17.01 14.05 17.87
C VAL A 981 -18.46 14.44 17.67
N CYS A 982 -19.30 13.46 17.37
CA CYS A 982 -20.75 13.63 17.27
C CYS A 982 -21.38 14.03 18.62
N ASP A 983 -22.63 14.47 18.55
CA ASP A 983 -23.42 14.80 19.75
C ASP A 983 -23.52 13.60 20.71
N THR A 984 -23.19 13.83 21.98
CA THR A 984 -23.30 12.85 23.05
C THR A 984 -24.71 12.28 23.14
N ALA A 985 -25.76 13.04 22.82
CA ALA A 985 -27.15 12.62 22.97
C ALA A 985 -27.53 11.38 22.14
N SER A 986 -26.83 11.09 21.04
CA SER A 986 -27.06 9.89 20.22
C SER A 986 -26.33 8.63 20.71
N LEU A 987 -25.50 8.73 21.76
CA LEU A 987 -24.69 7.62 22.25
C LEU A 987 -25.54 6.52 22.91
N LEU A 988 -26.56 6.92 23.67
CA LEU A 988 -27.39 6.00 24.46
C LEU A 988 -28.84 6.50 24.54
N PRO A 989 -29.84 5.65 24.24
CA PRO A 989 -31.24 6.00 24.40
C PRO A 989 -31.60 6.31 25.87
N PRO A 990 -32.45 7.33 26.14
CA PRO A 990 -32.91 7.63 27.50
C PRO A 990 -33.69 6.48 28.17
N THR A 991 -34.16 5.53 27.37
CA THR A 991 -34.93 4.37 27.80
C THR A 991 -34.07 3.20 28.28
N THR A 992 -32.75 3.26 28.15
CA THR A 992 -31.86 2.15 28.48
C THR A 992 -31.57 2.07 29.98
N GLU A 993 -31.66 0.87 30.57
CA GLU A 993 -31.18 0.57 31.92
C GLU A 993 -29.74 0.03 31.88
N ILE A 994 -28.87 0.46 32.81
CA ILE A 994 -27.49 -0.02 32.92
C ILE A 994 -27.28 -0.77 34.24
N SER A 995 -26.68 -1.94 34.17
CA SER A 995 -26.34 -2.79 35.30
C SER A 995 -24.83 -3.08 35.30
N VAL A 996 -24.16 -2.88 36.43
CA VAL A 996 -22.71 -3.11 36.59
C VAL A 996 -22.48 -3.99 37.81
N THR A 997 -21.86 -5.14 37.59
CA THR A 997 -21.56 -6.12 38.66
C THR A 997 -20.30 -5.72 39.42
N ASP A 998 -20.12 -6.21 40.65
CA ASP A 998 -18.89 -6.01 41.43
C ASP A 998 -17.65 -6.46 40.65
N GLY A 999 -16.64 -5.57 40.59
CA GLY A 999 -15.41 -5.79 39.83
C GLY A 999 -15.46 -5.37 38.36
N ALA A 1000 -16.64 -5.03 37.83
CA ALA A 1000 -16.81 -4.41 36.51
C ALA A 1000 -16.88 -2.87 36.61
N ARG A 1001 -16.63 -2.18 35.49
CA ARG A 1001 -16.56 -0.70 35.46
C ARG A 1001 -17.24 -0.08 34.24
N LEU A 1002 -17.70 1.15 34.41
CA LEU A 1002 -18.12 2.08 33.36
C LEU A 1002 -17.07 3.17 33.18
N GLU A 1003 -16.75 3.46 31.93
CA GLU A 1003 -15.97 4.63 31.53
C GLU A 1003 -16.87 5.56 30.72
N LEU A 1004 -17.18 6.74 31.27
CA LEU A 1004 -18.02 7.76 30.65
C LEU A 1004 -17.14 8.77 29.90
N ASP A 1005 -16.77 8.45 28.66
CA ASP A 1005 -15.80 9.16 27.83
C ASP A 1005 -16.49 10.16 26.88
N PHE A 1006 -17.29 11.06 27.45
CA PHE A 1006 -18.07 12.10 26.78
C PHE A 1006 -18.24 13.33 27.68
N GLU A 1007 -18.66 14.46 27.12
CA GLU A 1007 -19.01 15.65 27.91
C GLU A 1007 -20.50 15.71 28.20
N GLY A 1008 -20.83 16.17 29.42
CA GLY A 1008 -22.20 16.43 29.85
C GLY A 1008 -22.84 15.25 30.56
N VAL A 1009 -24.18 15.23 30.53
CA VAL A 1009 -25.01 14.28 31.27
C VAL A 1009 -25.92 13.52 30.32
N LEU A 1010 -25.88 12.20 30.36
CA LEU A 1010 -26.78 11.33 29.60
C LEU A 1010 -27.94 10.82 30.45
N PRO A 1011 -29.21 11.06 30.06
CA PRO A 1011 -30.36 10.47 30.75
C PRO A 1011 -30.44 8.96 30.44
N VAL A 1012 -30.83 8.17 31.43
CA VAL A 1012 -31.05 6.72 31.33
C VAL A 1012 -32.27 6.30 32.15
N ALA A 1013 -32.86 5.15 31.87
CA ALA A 1013 -34.05 4.67 32.58
C ALA A 1013 -33.74 4.20 34.01
N GLY A 1014 -32.52 3.74 34.25
CA GLY A 1014 -32.06 3.28 35.55
C GLY A 1014 -30.60 2.86 35.54
N VAL A 1015 -29.93 2.96 36.69
CA VAL A 1015 -28.56 2.45 36.89
C VAL A 1015 -28.52 1.57 38.13
N THR A 1016 -27.91 0.39 38.01
CA THR A 1016 -27.65 -0.54 39.12
C THR A 1016 -26.16 -0.78 39.23
N LEU A 1017 -25.56 -0.49 40.38
CA LEU A 1017 -24.12 -0.70 40.64
C LEU A 1017 -23.96 -1.65 41.83
N GLY A 1018 -23.25 -2.77 41.65
CA GLY A 1018 -23.05 -3.77 42.71
C GLY A 1018 -24.37 -4.35 43.24
N GLY A 1019 -25.37 -4.49 42.36
CA GLY A 1019 -26.72 -4.94 42.73
C GLY A 1019 -27.63 -3.90 43.39
N ALA A 1020 -27.17 -2.66 43.61
CA ALA A 1020 -27.96 -1.59 44.20
C ALA A 1020 -28.39 -0.54 43.17
N ALA A 1021 -29.69 -0.24 43.12
CA ALA A 1021 -30.22 0.82 42.26
C ALA A 1021 -29.70 2.20 42.70
N ARG A 1022 -29.25 3.00 41.73
CA ARG A 1022 -28.76 4.37 41.88
C ARG A 1022 -29.68 5.34 41.15
N SER A 1023 -29.81 6.54 41.69
CA SER A 1023 -30.66 7.60 41.13
C SER A 1023 -29.94 8.94 41.23
N ARG A 1024 -30.42 9.92 40.46
CA ARG A 1024 -29.80 11.22 40.20
C ARG A 1024 -28.51 11.08 39.39
N LEU A 1025 -27.53 11.95 39.65
CA LEU A 1025 -26.26 12.00 38.94
C LEU A 1025 -25.36 10.85 39.39
N ILE A 1026 -24.82 10.11 38.42
CA ILE A 1026 -23.86 9.02 38.60
C ILE A 1026 -22.63 9.35 37.77
N ASP A 1027 -21.50 9.59 38.43
CA ASP A 1027 -20.24 9.98 37.82
C ASP A 1027 -19.04 9.43 38.61
N ALA A 1028 -17.83 9.71 38.13
CA ALA A 1028 -16.59 9.27 38.76
C ALA A 1028 -16.34 9.88 40.15
N THR A 1029 -17.01 10.99 40.51
CA THR A 1029 -16.87 11.63 41.83
C THR A 1029 -17.78 10.97 42.87
N THR A 1030 -18.94 10.49 42.43
CA THR A 1030 -19.96 9.89 43.29
C THR A 1030 -19.78 8.37 43.44
N TYR A 1031 -19.27 7.68 42.42
CA TYR A 1031 -19.10 6.23 42.41
C TYR A 1031 -17.75 5.80 41.78
N PRO A 1032 -16.58 6.26 42.29
CA PRO A 1032 -15.25 6.01 41.71
C PRO A 1032 -14.86 4.51 41.62
N GLU A 1033 -15.48 3.67 42.42
CA GLU A 1033 -15.27 2.22 42.41
C GLU A 1033 -15.90 1.54 41.19
N PHE A 1034 -16.93 2.14 40.58
CA PHE A 1034 -17.65 1.63 39.40
C PHE A 1034 -17.49 2.52 38.17
N VAL A 1035 -17.28 3.83 38.33
CA VAL A 1035 -17.37 4.82 37.25
C VAL A 1035 -16.06 5.62 37.14
N ALA A 1036 -15.60 5.80 35.91
CA ALA A 1036 -14.48 6.67 35.53
C ALA A 1036 -14.88 7.56 34.34
N GLY A 1037 -14.04 8.52 33.97
CA GLY A 1037 -14.25 9.41 32.83
C GLY A 1037 -14.76 10.80 33.22
N THR A 1038 -15.14 11.58 32.20
CA THR A 1038 -15.53 13.01 32.34
C THR A 1038 -17.04 13.24 32.28
N GLY A 1039 -17.79 12.27 31.75
CA GLY A 1039 -19.24 12.34 31.63
C GLY A 1039 -19.99 11.89 32.88
N ALA A 1040 -21.31 12.05 32.86
CA ALA A 1040 -22.20 11.58 33.91
C ALA A 1040 -23.47 10.93 33.35
N LEU A 1041 -24.08 10.03 34.10
CA LEU A 1041 -25.41 9.48 33.82
C LEU A 1041 -26.44 10.09 34.77
N TYR A 1042 -27.66 10.31 34.28
CA TYR A 1042 -28.80 10.72 35.09
C TYR A 1042 -29.88 9.64 35.10
N SER A 1043 -30.08 9.03 36.27
CA SER A 1043 -31.12 8.02 36.52
C SER A 1043 -32.27 8.65 37.31
N PRO A 1044 -33.53 8.63 36.82
CA PRO A 1044 -34.65 9.23 37.53
C PRO A 1044 -34.93 8.52 38.86
N ALA A 1045 -35.35 9.28 39.87
CA ALA A 1045 -35.80 8.69 41.13
C ALA A 1045 -37.11 7.93 40.90
N LYS A 1046 -37.09 6.59 40.97
CA LYS A 1046 -38.33 5.79 40.96
C LYS A 1046 -39.10 6.13 42.24
N GLY A 1047 -40.31 6.69 42.10
CA GLY A 1047 -41.14 7.14 43.22
C GLY A 1047 -41.37 6.04 44.26
N THR A 1048 -41.45 6.41 45.53
CA THR A 1048 -41.69 5.46 46.64
C THR A 1048 -43.07 4.82 46.50
N LEU A 1049 -43.12 3.51 46.23
CA LEU A 1049 -44.37 2.74 46.33
C LEU A 1049 -44.68 2.49 47.82
N ILE A 1050 -45.54 3.31 48.41
CA ILE A 1050 -46.09 3.04 49.74
C ILE A 1050 -47.25 2.05 49.57
N SER A 1051 -46.99 0.77 49.84
CA SER A 1051 -48.06 -0.21 50.04
C SER A 1051 -48.67 0.01 51.42
N VAL A 1052 -49.76 0.77 51.50
CA VAL A 1052 -50.61 0.79 52.70
C VAL A 1052 -51.40 -0.52 52.70
N ARG A 1053 -51.15 -1.38 53.69
CA ARG A 1053 -52.02 -2.52 54.01
C ARG A 1053 -53.01 -2.12 55.09
#